data_AF-A0A177FDQ2-F1
#
_entry.id   AF-A0A177FDQ2-F1
#
_cell.length_a   1.000
_cell.length_b   1.000
_cell.length_c   1.000
_cell.angle_alpha   90.00
_cell.angle_beta   90.00
_cell.angle_gamma   90.00
#
_symmetry.space_group_name_H-M   'P 1'
#
loop_
_entity.id
_entity.type
_entity.pdbx_description
1 polymer ?
#
loop_
_entity_poly.entity_id
_entity_poly.type
_entity_poly.pdbx_seq_one_letter_code
_entity_poly.pdbx_strand_id
1 'polypeptide(L)'
;MEKFPESGILVEAEDFDDYGGWVLDAQFDLEMGSPYLLAHGNGRPVADATTTIYVPHAGEYNVWVRAKDWVPGHHPGRFTLAVNGSTLDTVFGANDLDWSWQFAGKVKLAAGATGLALHDLTGFCGRCDAVFFSRDDIPPPEAVDELTRAWRRRFRGLPQDPVDGGTFDVVVVGGGVPGVAAALTVARLGDRVALVHDRPYLGGNASVEIGLRPRGVTGPLIDEISERKPDGDICARDLLEAETNATVFLEHAVYNVVKRESTIVSVDARHARSGREVRLTAPIFIDCSGKAIVGLLSGAETLFGQESRAEYGEKLAPVDGNAMHHGNTVFFRTRMADAPSTFPHVPWATEVAKDFSNLGGQLTRPGVENGPGPAIAPPNSASQPKVPRRMTRPLTHFWEYGQWLDSYTQGEHIRDFLLRAIYGTFSNVKTKDPKTYANLEFDWVAYVPAQGEFRRYKGDHVLTENDIRGHRRFHDAVVQNEGAFCLHYPGDEKYDFRLRWWEWDERDGKPYDIPFRCLYSANVSNLMMAGKHMSATHVASSNTKFMGNGGQHAIATAAAAHLCKKYHTTPRGVYNNRVSELQKLAASITAELCDKPHLEKRKRSHNPSQENQKTLIGDLGKGEEKTKMITDAQLYSLAIFLGSAAMLMIVLYHFLEVNAEGDDKLNGELRDEKAGVGAVKPPAAVGEEAR
;
A
#
# COMPACT_ATOMS: atom_id res chain seq x y z
N MET A 1 35.40 22.74 -7.84
CA MET A 1 34.95 21.50 -7.18
C MET A 1 34.44 21.89 -5.81
N GLU A 2 33.25 21.40 -5.49
CA GLU A 2 32.71 21.50 -4.14
C GLU A 2 33.55 20.62 -3.20
N LYS A 3 33.71 21.03 -1.93
CA LYS A 3 34.43 20.25 -0.93
C LYS A 3 33.43 19.59 -0.01
N PHE A 4 33.27 18.28 -0.14
CA PHE A 4 32.54 17.47 0.83
C PHE A 4 33.48 17.02 1.96
N PRO A 5 32.96 16.61 3.12
CA PRO A 5 33.77 15.98 4.17
C PRO A 5 34.54 14.78 3.64
N GLU A 6 35.81 14.67 4.01
CA GLU A 6 36.72 13.57 3.67
C GLU A 6 36.88 12.59 4.82
N SER A 7 36.60 12.99 6.07
CA SER A 7 36.75 12.12 7.24
C SER A 7 35.57 12.18 8.24
N GLY A 8 35.14 11.01 8.69
CA GLY A 8 33.99 10.85 9.57
C GLY A 8 33.44 9.42 9.59
N ILE A 9 32.27 9.25 10.20
CA ILE A 9 31.46 8.02 10.20
C ILE A 9 30.07 8.41 9.71
N LEU A 10 29.58 7.76 8.65
CA LEU A 10 28.20 7.86 8.17
C LEU A 10 27.41 6.68 8.70
N VAL A 11 26.20 6.94 9.18
CA VAL A 11 25.23 5.97 9.67
C VAL A 11 23.92 6.27 8.96
N GLU A 12 23.53 5.45 7.99
CA GLU A 12 22.26 5.65 7.29
C GLU A 12 21.10 5.08 8.12
N ALA A 13 19.87 5.46 7.76
CA ALA A 13 18.64 4.96 8.37
C ALA A 13 18.54 3.43 8.39
N GLU A 14 18.95 2.77 7.31
CA GLU A 14 18.92 1.31 7.24
C GLU A 14 20.05 0.62 8.02
N ASP A 15 21.10 1.35 8.43
CA ASP A 15 22.22 0.81 9.21
C ASP A 15 21.86 0.63 10.70
N PHE A 16 20.64 0.99 11.11
CA PHE A 16 20.15 0.77 12.48
C PHE A 16 19.81 -0.72 12.74
N ASP A 17 20.23 -1.25 13.91
CA ASP A 17 20.09 -2.66 14.28
C ASP A 17 18.66 -3.03 14.72
N ASP A 18 18.00 -2.12 15.46
CA ASP A 18 16.60 -2.23 15.86
C ASP A 18 15.89 -0.91 15.55
N TYR A 19 14.71 -0.97 14.93
CA TYR A 19 13.90 0.22 14.64
C TYR A 19 12.90 0.54 15.76
N GLY A 20 12.73 -0.33 16.75
CA GLY A 20 11.77 -0.14 17.85
C GLY A 20 10.33 -0.08 17.33
N GLY A 21 9.78 1.13 17.24
CA GLY A 21 8.49 1.40 16.57
C GLY A 21 8.58 2.32 15.34
N TRP A 22 9.79 2.69 14.90
CA TRP A 22 10.02 3.37 13.62
C TRP A 22 9.87 2.37 12.45
N VAL A 23 9.57 2.87 11.25
CA VAL A 23 9.57 2.07 10.01
C VAL A 23 10.58 2.63 9.01
N LEU A 24 11.30 1.76 8.29
CA LEU A 24 12.16 2.15 7.18
C LEU A 24 11.30 2.41 5.93
N ASP A 25 11.19 3.67 5.51
CA ASP A 25 10.49 4.06 4.30
C ASP A 25 11.48 4.24 3.14
N ALA A 26 11.37 3.36 2.14
CA ALA A 26 12.19 3.37 0.92
C ALA A 26 11.42 3.86 -0.33
N GLN A 27 10.14 4.22 -0.20
CA GLN A 27 9.25 4.55 -1.33
C GLN A 27 9.72 5.74 -2.17
N PHE A 28 10.59 6.57 -1.58
CA PHE A 28 11.01 7.86 -2.10
C PHE A 28 12.52 7.95 -2.36
N ASP A 29 13.28 6.84 -2.42
CA ASP A 29 14.73 6.84 -2.71
C ASP A 29 15.09 7.61 -4.02
N LEU A 30 14.22 7.58 -5.03
CA LEU A 30 14.41 8.34 -6.28
C LEU A 30 14.14 9.86 -6.14
N GLU A 31 13.34 10.25 -5.14
CA GLU A 31 13.00 11.65 -4.81
C GLU A 31 14.01 12.23 -3.79
N MET A 32 14.47 11.39 -2.85
CA MET A 32 15.16 11.81 -1.64
C MET A 32 16.66 11.51 -1.57
N GLY A 33 17.14 10.63 -2.45
CA GLY A 33 18.37 9.93 -2.22
C GLY A 33 18.09 8.67 -1.41
N SER A 34 18.19 8.74 -0.11
CA SER A 34 18.18 7.56 0.76
C SER A 34 16.77 7.15 1.23
N PRO A 35 16.58 5.87 1.62
CA PRO A 35 15.54 5.48 2.57
C PRO A 35 15.68 6.26 3.89
N TYR A 36 14.64 6.29 4.71
CA TYR A 36 14.71 6.93 6.03
C TYR A 36 13.85 6.22 7.08
N LEU A 37 14.21 6.39 8.36
CA LEU A 37 13.37 5.96 9.47
C LEU A 37 12.25 6.97 9.71
N LEU A 38 11.02 6.46 9.85
CA LEU A 38 9.78 7.22 10.01
C LEU A 38 9.06 6.81 11.31
N ALA A 39 8.89 7.75 12.24
CA ALA A 39 8.19 7.56 13.51
C ALA A 39 6.66 7.57 13.34
N HIS A 40 6.10 6.50 12.77
CA HIS A 40 4.68 6.42 12.37
C HIS A 40 3.71 6.05 13.50
N GLY A 41 3.86 6.70 14.65
CA GLY A 41 3.12 6.40 15.90
C GLY A 41 1.67 6.86 15.98
N ASN A 42 1.16 7.57 14.96
CA ASN A 42 -0.21 8.09 14.86
C ASN A 42 -0.67 8.91 16.09
N GLY A 43 0.22 9.75 16.62
CA GLY A 43 -0.02 10.62 17.78
C GLY A 43 0.31 9.98 19.13
N ARG A 44 1.05 8.88 19.14
CA ARG A 44 1.72 8.28 20.32
C ARG A 44 3.20 8.09 19.99
N PRO A 45 4.14 8.58 20.81
CA PRO A 45 5.57 8.34 20.60
C PRO A 45 5.88 6.86 20.36
N VAL A 46 6.69 6.57 19.33
CA VAL A 46 7.16 5.21 19.05
C VAL A 46 8.34 4.83 19.96
N ALA A 47 8.60 3.53 20.11
CA ALA A 47 9.80 3.06 20.79
C ALA A 47 11.06 3.39 19.97
N ASP A 48 12.14 3.77 20.66
CA ASP A 48 13.39 4.23 20.07
C ASP A 48 13.98 3.25 19.05
N ALA A 49 14.47 3.77 17.92
CA ALA A 49 15.36 3.01 17.04
C ALA A 49 16.79 3.08 17.60
N THR A 50 17.52 1.97 17.66
CA THR A 50 18.85 1.89 18.29
C THR A 50 19.87 1.14 17.44
N THR A 51 21.16 1.46 17.63
CA THR A 51 22.28 0.80 16.96
C THR A 51 23.61 0.97 17.72
N THR A 52 24.62 0.16 17.43
CA THR A 52 25.98 0.32 17.95
C THR A 52 27.00 0.51 16.83
N ILE A 53 27.52 1.73 16.70
CA ILE A 53 28.58 2.07 15.73
C ILE A 53 29.98 1.82 16.29
N TYR A 54 30.96 1.60 15.40
CA TYR A 54 32.37 1.50 15.78
C TYR A 54 33.15 2.78 15.45
N VAL A 55 33.70 3.41 16.48
CA VAL A 55 34.54 4.61 16.37
C VAL A 55 36.01 4.18 16.25
N PRO A 56 36.69 4.42 15.11
CA PRO A 56 38.05 3.92 14.89
C PRO A 56 39.13 4.75 15.62
N HIS A 57 38.84 6.01 15.95
CA HIS A 57 39.79 6.95 16.55
C HIS A 57 39.09 7.76 17.64
N ALA A 58 39.68 7.82 18.84
CA ALA A 58 39.18 8.69 19.89
C ALA A 58 39.40 10.17 19.50
N GLY A 59 38.40 11.03 19.74
CA GLY A 59 38.46 12.42 19.31
C GLY A 59 37.18 13.20 19.55
N GLU A 60 37.21 14.47 19.15
CA GLU A 60 36.02 15.32 19.06
C GLU A 60 35.44 15.22 17.65
N TYR A 61 34.12 15.10 17.55
CA TYR A 61 33.37 14.89 16.32
C TYR A 61 32.23 15.90 16.20
N ASN A 62 32.10 16.52 15.02
CA ASN A 62 30.95 17.33 14.63
C ASN A 62 29.79 16.40 14.27
N VAL A 63 28.66 16.49 14.97
CA VAL A 63 27.49 15.64 14.71
C VAL A 63 26.50 16.36 13.80
N TRP A 64 26.07 15.69 12.74
CA TRP A 64 25.04 16.15 11.82
C TRP A 64 23.96 15.08 11.70
N VAL A 65 22.69 15.48 11.61
CA VAL A 65 21.56 14.57 11.38
C VAL A 65 20.76 15.07 10.18
N ARG A 66 20.58 14.26 9.13
CA ARG A 66 19.69 14.62 8.02
C ARG A 66 18.26 14.28 8.39
N ALA A 67 17.45 15.33 8.49
CA ALA A 67 16.08 15.28 8.96
C ALA A 67 15.20 16.29 8.21
N LYS A 68 13.87 16.06 8.24
CA LYS A 68 12.86 16.93 7.63
C LYS A 68 11.89 17.45 8.67
N ASP A 69 11.65 18.75 8.66
CA ASP A 69 10.43 19.31 9.23
C ASP A 69 9.31 19.18 8.18
N TRP A 70 8.43 18.19 8.37
CA TRP A 70 7.41 17.86 7.37
C TRP A 70 6.14 18.72 7.47
N VAL A 71 5.99 19.52 8.53
CA VAL A 71 5.05 20.65 8.55
C VAL A 71 5.68 21.86 9.26
N PRO A 72 6.44 22.68 8.50
CA PRO A 72 6.96 23.96 8.96
C PRO A 72 5.90 24.83 9.66
N GLY A 73 6.34 25.60 10.64
CA GLY A 73 5.53 26.41 11.56
C GLY A 73 4.85 25.62 12.69
N HIS A 74 4.86 24.29 12.65
CA HIS A 74 4.22 23.44 13.67
C HIS A 74 5.09 22.30 14.20
N HIS A 75 6.09 21.86 13.43
CA HIS A 75 7.09 20.87 13.85
C HIS A 75 6.48 19.58 14.45
N PRO A 76 5.54 18.89 13.76
CA PRO A 76 4.88 17.72 14.33
C PRO A 76 5.78 16.49 14.41
N GLY A 77 6.78 16.34 13.53
CA GLY A 77 7.67 15.17 13.46
C GLY A 77 8.96 15.33 14.26
N ARG A 78 8.87 15.67 15.55
CA ARG A 78 10.05 15.95 16.38
C ARG A 78 10.65 14.73 17.05
N PHE A 79 11.97 14.66 17.06
CA PHE A 79 12.75 13.60 17.72
C PHE A 79 14.10 14.13 18.22
N THR A 80 14.80 13.35 19.05
CA THR A 80 16.18 13.61 19.50
C THR A 80 17.09 12.42 19.21
N LEU A 81 18.40 12.69 19.19
CA LEU A 81 19.46 11.68 19.12
C LEU A 81 20.13 11.58 20.50
N ALA A 82 20.33 10.36 20.98
CA ALA A 82 21.20 10.08 22.12
C ALA A 82 22.45 9.32 21.68
N VAL A 83 23.59 9.66 22.30
CA VAL A 83 24.91 9.07 22.04
C VAL A 83 25.45 8.53 23.37
N ASN A 84 25.72 7.22 23.44
CA ASN A 84 26.05 6.49 24.67
C ASN A 84 25.09 6.81 25.84
N GLY A 85 23.78 6.82 25.54
CA GLY A 85 22.71 7.13 26.51
C GLY A 85 22.58 8.60 26.92
N SER A 86 23.41 9.50 26.36
CA SER A 86 23.33 10.95 26.59
C SER A 86 22.61 11.63 25.43
N THR A 87 21.41 12.14 25.66
CA THR A 87 20.63 12.91 24.67
C THR A 87 21.34 14.22 24.31
N LEU A 88 21.40 14.56 23.02
CA LEU A 88 21.90 15.84 22.54
C LEU A 88 20.83 16.93 22.70
N ASP A 89 21.25 18.18 22.93
CA ASP A 89 20.34 19.33 23.15
C ASP A 89 19.46 19.67 21.93
N THR A 90 19.84 19.20 20.74
CA THR A 90 19.15 19.50 19.48
C THR A 90 17.93 18.60 19.28
N VAL A 91 16.76 19.23 19.12
CA VAL A 91 15.52 18.58 18.66
C VAL A 91 15.44 18.72 17.14
N PHE A 92 15.35 17.60 16.44
CA PHE A 92 15.30 17.52 14.98
C PHE A 92 13.87 17.57 14.46
N GLY A 93 13.70 17.88 13.17
CA GLY A 93 12.37 18.03 12.55
C GLY A 93 11.60 19.26 13.04
N ALA A 94 12.34 20.33 13.37
CA ALA A 94 11.82 21.57 13.97
C ALA A 94 12.61 22.83 13.52
N ASN A 95 12.90 22.91 12.22
CA ASN A 95 13.75 23.95 11.64
C ASN A 95 13.15 24.67 10.43
N ASP A 96 11.86 24.47 10.15
CA ASP A 96 11.12 25.03 8.99
C ASP A 96 11.68 24.66 7.61
N LEU A 97 12.60 23.69 7.54
CA LEU A 97 13.20 23.20 6.30
C LEU A 97 12.67 21.81 5.92
N ASP A 98 12.66 21.58 4.62
CA ASP A 98 12.67 20.23 4.06
C ASP A 98 13.97 19.49 4.47
N TRP A 99 14.19 18.29 3.93
CA TRP A 99 15.35 17.45 4.21
C TRP A 99 16.68 18.21 4.17
N SER A 100 17.30 18.34 5.34
CA SER A 100 18.47 19.17 5.59
C SER A 100 19.38 18.55 6.65
N TRP A 101 20.69 18.79 6.57
CA TRP A 101 21.69 18.37 7.56
C TRP A 101 21.71 19.33 8.75
N GLN A 102 21.14 18.88 9.86
CA GLN A 102 20.98 19.68 11.08
C GLN A 102 22.18 19.45 12.01
N PHE A 103 22.93 20.52 12.33
CA PHE A 103 24.09 20.43 13.23
C PHE A 103 23.64 20.20 14.68
N ALA A 104 24.13 19.12 15.27
CA ALA A 104 23.76 18.66 16.62
C ALA A 104 24.83 18.95 17.69
N GLY A 105 25.79 19.82 17.37
CA GLY A 105 26.92 20.16 18.26
C GLY A 105 28.14 19.24 18.09
N LYS A 106 29.02 19.28 19.08
CA LYS A 106 30.26 18.49 19.12
C LYS A 106 30.22 17.46 20.25
N VAL A 107 30.58 16.21 19.96
CA VAL A 107 30.68 15.13 20.94
C VAL A 107 32.12 14.62 21.04
N LYS A 108 32.51 14.10 22.21
CA LYS A 108 33.81 13.44 22.42
C LYS A 108 33.61 11.95 22.50
N LEU A 109 34.15 11.22 21.52
CA LEU A 109 34.03 9.78 21.39
C LEU A 109 35.35 9.11 21.78
N ALA A 110 35.25 8.00 22.51
CA ALA A 110 36.35 7.05 22.66
C ALA A 110 36.43 6.15 21.43
N ALA A 111 37.59 5.53 21.17
CA ALA A 111 37.68 4.47 20.17
C ALA A 111 37.02 3.19 20.70
N GLY A 112 36.27 2.49 19.86
CA GLY A 112 35.47 1.33 20.23
C GLY A 112 33.98 1.49 19.91
N ALA A 113 33.13 0.71 20.57
CA ALA A 113 31.69 0.78 20.41
C ALA A 113 31.11 2.11 20.92
N THR A 114 30.09 2.63 20.23
CA THR A 114 29.25 3.75 20.69
C THR A 114 27.80 3.48 20.32
N GLY A 115 26.92 3.46 21.33
CA GLY A 115 25.48 3.25 21.13
C GLY A 115 24.78 4.53 20.69
N LEU A 116 23.86 4.43 19.74
CA LEU A 116 22.99 5.50 19.26
C LEU A 116 21.52 5.14 19.50
N ALA A 117 20.69 6.13 19.80
CA ALA A 117 19.23 5.97 19.89
C ALA A 117 18.50 7.18 19.31
N LEU A 118 17.44 6.94 18.52
CA LEU A 118 16.53 7.95 17.97
C LEU A 118 15.21 7.92 18.75
N HIS A 119 14.95 8.95 19.54
CA HIS A 119 13.81 9.04 20.44
C HIS A 119 12.74 9.98 19.86
N ASP A 120 11.56 9.44 19.52
CA ASP A 120 10.41 10.21 19.03
C ASP A 120 9.72 10.95 20.18
N LEU A 121 9.46 12.25 20.01
CA LEU A 121 8.82 13.09 21.03
C LEU A 121 7.30 13.24 20.81
N THR A 122 6.73 12.64 19.77
CA THR A 122 5.46 13.12 19.18
C THR A 122 4.51 12.05 18.66
N GLY A 123 5.00 10.96 18.07
CA GLY A 123 4.19 10.01 17.32
C GLY A 123 3.70 10.50 15.96
N PHE A 124 4.18 11.63 15.43
CA PHE A 124 3.70 12.19 14.16
C PHE A 124 4.80 12.28 13.10
N CYS A 125 5.27 11.12 12.64
CA CYS A 125 6.02 10.98 11.40
C CYS A 125 7.33 11.78 11.39
N GLY A 126 8.04 11.82 12.52
CA GLY A 126 9.43 12.32 12.59
C GLY A 126 10.38 11.46 11.76
N ARG A 127 11.45 12.06 11.22
CA ARG A 127 12.21 11.48 10.10
C ARG A 127 13.71 11.64 10.24
N CYS A 128 14.43 10.53 10.23
CA CYS A 128 15.89 10.50 10.21
C CYS A 128 16.37 9.71 8.98
N ASP A 129 17.09 10.37 8.09
CA ASP A 129 17.77 9.77 6.93
C ASP A 129 19.14 9.24 7.34
N ALA A 130 19.95 10.07 8.00
CA ALA A 130 21.32 9.68 8.35
C ALA A 130 21.87 10.49 9.52
N VAL A 131 22.84 9.91 10.23
CA VAL A 131 23.69 10.58 11.21
C VAL A 131 25.13 10.55 10.71
N PHE A 132 25.78 11.72 10.67
CA PHE A 132 27.18 11.84 10.26
C PHE A 132 28.04 12.45 11.37
N PHE A 133 29.01 11.67 11.86
CA PHE A 133 30.02 12.09 12.80
C PHE A 133 31.26 12.53 12.00
N SER A 134 31.37 13.81 11.66
CA SER A 134 32.53 14.34 10.95
C SER A 134 33.68 14.65 11.89
N ARG A 135 34.92 14.56 11.39
CA ARG A 135 36.10 15.18 12.01
C ARG A 135 36.53 16.48 11.32
N ASP A 136 35.82 16.86 10.26
CA ASP A 136 36.04 18.05 9.47
C ASP A 136 35.01 19.13 9.89
N ASP A 137 35.38 20.42 9.88
CA ASP A 137 34.42 21.53 10.09
C ASP A 137 33.67 21.91 8.78
N ILE A 138 33.34 20.91 7.97
CA ILE A 138 32.62 21.04 6.69
C ILE A 138 31.26 20.33 6.85
N PRO A 139 30.13 20.94 6.44
CA PRO A 139 28.83 20.27 6.45
C PRO A 139 28.78 19.14 5.39
N PRO A 140 28.00 18.08 5.61
CA PRO A 140 27.73 17.09 4.56
C PRO A 140 26.99 17.69 3.36
N PRO A 141 27.07 17.06 2.17
CA PRO A 141 26.33 17.53 0.98
C PRO A 141 24.82 17.31 1.10
N GLU A 142 24.05 18.32 0.69
CA GLU A 142 22.57 18.33 0.73
C GLU A 142 21.91 17.78 -0.54
N ALA A 143 22.62 17.79 -1.67
CA ALA A 143 22.04 17.54 -2.98
C ALA A 143 21.62 16.08 -3.18
N VAL A 144 20.51 15.86 -3.88
CA VAL A 144 20.09 14.53 -4.35
C VAL A 144 20.68 14.30 -5.73
N ASP A 145 22.00 14.05 -5.78
CA ASP A 145 22.75 13.93 -7.02
C ASP A 145 23.84 12.82 -6.96
N GLU A 146 24.43 12.50 -8.11
CA GLU A 146 25.41 11.42 -8.22
C GLU A 146 26.73 11.72 -7.48
N LEU A 147 27.08 12.99 -7.28
CA LEU A 147 28.25 13.36 -6.47
C LEU A 147 28.01 13.03 -4.99
N THR A 148 26.82 13.34 -4.49
CA THR A 148 26.38 13.02 -3.12
C THR A 148 26.18 11.51 -2.93
N ARG A 149 25.69 10.79 -3.94
CA ARG A 149 25.67 9.31 -3.94
C ARG A 149 27.08 8.72 -3.87
N ALA A 150 28.02 9.19 -4.67
CA ALA A 150 29.41 8.75 -4.62
C ALA A 150 30.06 9.02 -3.25
N TRP A 151 29.73 10.15 -2.61
CA TRP A 151 30.15 10.47 -1.24
C TRP A 151 29.60 9.47 -0.20
N ARG A 152 28.31 9.13 -0.24
CA ARG A 152 27.69 8.11 0.63
C ARG A 152 28.28 6.72 0.38
N ARG A 153 28.36 6.28 -0.89
CA ARG A 153 28.94 4.98 -1.29
C ARG A 153 30.38 4.82 -0.76
N ARG A 154 31.21 5.87 -0.86
CA ARG A 154 32.58 5.88 -0.34
C ARG A 154 32.64 5.64 1.18
N PHE A 155 31.78 6.30 1.96
CA PHE A 155 31.76 6.11 3.42
C PHE A 155 31.28 4.71 3.86
N ARG A 156 30.38 4.09 3.09
CA ARG A 156 29.88 2.73 3.33
C ARG A 156 30.72 1.63 2.69
N GLY A 157 31.85 1.96 2.05
CA GLY A 157 32.72 1.00 1.37
C GLY A 157 32.06 0.30 0.17
N LEU A 158 31.03 0.89 -0.41
CA LEU A 158 30.26 0.31 -1.51
C LEU A 158 31.01 0.44 -2.85
N PRO A 159 30.82 -0.50 -3.80
CA PRO A 159 31.36 -0.39 -5.16
C PRO A 159 30.96 0.90 -5.87
N GLN A 160 31.81 1.37 -6.79
CA GLN A 160 31.49 2.51 -7.65
C GLN A 160 30.47 2.14 -8.74
N ASP A 161 30.58 0.93 -9.30
CA ASP A 161 29.70 0.40 -10.33
C ASP A 161 28.79 -0.70 -9.76
N PRO A 162 27.56 -0.89 -10.30
CA PRO A 162 26.67 -1.98 -9.90
C PRO A 162 27.30 -3.35 -10.13
N VAL A 163 27.20 -4.23 -9.14
CA VAL A 163 27.70 -5.62 -9.24
C VAL A 163 26.77 -6.47 -10.10
N ASP A 164 27.26 -7.56 -10.69
CA ASP A 164 26.41 -8.49 -11.44
C ASP A 164 25.37 -9.14 -10.50
N GLY A 165 24.09 -8.87 -10.76
CA GLY A 165 22.94 -9.49 -10.10
C GLY A 165 22.39 -10.70 -10.87
N GLY A 166 22.91 -10.98 -12.07
CA GLY A 166 22.58 -12.16 -12.85
C GLY A 166 22.06 -11.89 -14.26
N THR A 167 22.12 -12.95 -15.08
CA THR A 167 21.52 -13.00 -16.42
C THR A 167 20.26 -13.87 -16.42
N PHE A 168 19.12 -13.27 -16.74
CA PHE A 168 17.80 -13.89 -16.74
C PHE A 168 17.24 -14.01 -18.16
N ASP A 169 16.16 -14.76 -18.32
CA ASP A 169 15.43 -14.84 -19.59
C ASP A 169 14.41 -13.69 -19.70
N VAL A 170 13.87 -13.25 -18.56
CA VAL A 170 13.00 -12.08 -18.42
C VAL A 170 13.33 -11.32 -17.13
N VAL A 171 13.31 -9.99 -17.15
CA VAL A 171 13.23 -9.17 -15.94
C VAL A 171 11.86 -8.51 -15.86
N VAL A 172 11.18 -8.66 -14.72
CA VAL A 172 9.91 -8.01 -14.38
C VAL A 172 10.17 -6.95 -13.31
N VAL A 173 9.72 -5.71 -13.54
CA VAL A 173 9.93 -4.59 -12.61
C VAL A 173 8.61 -4.15 -12.00
N GLY A 174 8.50 -4.18 -10.67
CA GLY A 174 7.33 -3.80 -9.88
C GLY A 174 6.53 -5.01 -9.38
N GLY A 175 6.61 -5.30 -8.08
CA GLY A 175 5.98 -6.45 -7.42
C GLY A 175 4.48 -6.33 -7.16
N GLY A 176 3.74 -5.55 -7.95
CA GLY A 176 2.27 -5.51 -7.88
C GLY A 176 1.61 -6.84 -8.29
N VAL A 177 0.30 -7.01 -8.08
CA VAL A 177 -0.45 -8.19 -8.60
C VAL A 177 -0.14 -8.49 -10.09
N PRO A 178 -0.02 -7.49 -11.00
CA PRO A 178 0.46 -7.74 -12.37
C PRO A 178 1.91 -8.27 -12.43
N GLY A 179 2.84 -7.74 -11.64
CA GLY A 179 4.24 -8.20 -11.63
C GLY A 179 4.39 -9.63 -11.11
N VAL A 180 3.68 -9.96 -10.03
CA VAL A 180 3.63 -11.32 -9.48
C VAL A 180 3.02 -12.29 -10.50
N ALA A 181 1.91 -11.91 -11.15
CA ALA A 181 1.29 -12.73 -12.19
C ALA A 181 2.20 -12.93 -13.40
N ALA A 182 2.94 -11.90 -13.84
CA ALA A 182 3.93 -12.01 -14.90
C ALA A 182 5.06 -12.97 -14.49
N ALA A 183 5.67 -12.77 -13.31
CA ALA A 183 6.78 -13.58 -12.84
C ALA A 183 6.39 -15.06 -12.65
N LEU A 184 5.27 -15.36 -11.98
CA LEU A 184 4.76 -16.72 -11.85
C LEU A 184 4.47 -17.36 -13.21
N THR A 185 3.92 -16.60 -14.16
CA THR A 185 3.65 -17.10 -15.51
C THR A 185 4.94 -17.43 -16.27
N VAL A 186 5.97 -16.58 -16.22
CA VAL A 186 7.28 -16.86 -16.86
C VAL A 186 7.95 -18.08 -16.19
N ALA A 187 7.95 -18.16 -14.87
CA ALA A 187 8.59 -19.24 -14.12
C ALA A 187 7.92 -20.60 -14.38
N ARG A 188 6.57 -20.66 -14.37
CA ARG A 188 5.75 -21.85 -14.66
C ARG A 188 5.82 -22.27 -16.13
N LEU A 189 6.22 -21.38 -17.05
CA LEU A 189 6.52 -21.71 -18.45
C LEU A 189 7.96 -22.23 -18.68
N GLY A 190 8.78 -22.32 -17.62
CA GLY A 190 10.14 -22.88 -17.67
C GLY A 190 11.24 -21.84 -17.95
N ASP A 191 10.94 -20.55 -17.84
CA ASP A 191 11.89 -19.47 -18.11
C ASP A 191 12.36 -18.78 -16.82
N ARG A 192 13.66 -18.46 -16.76
CA ARG A 192 14.27 -17.88 -15.55
C ARG A 192 13.93 -16.40 -15.46
N VAL A 193 13.33 -15.98 -14.36
CA VAL A 193 12.79 -14.63 -14.18
C VAL A 193 13.31 -13.94 -12.92
N ALA A 194 13.77 -12.71 -13.08
CA ALA A 194 13.96 -11.80 -11.96
C ALA A 194 12.69 -10.97 -11.76
N LEU A 195 12.10 -10.98 -10.57
CA LEU A 195 11.10 -10.00 -10.14
C LEU A 195 11.78 -8.98 -9.25
N VAL A 196 11.80 -7.71 -9.67
CA VAL A 196 12.41 -6.60 -8.93
C VAL A 196 11.31 -5.75 -8.32
N HIS A 197 11.33 -5.55 -7.00
CA HIS A 197 10.33 -4.74 -6.30
C HIS A 197 10.99 -3.82 -5.29
N ASP A 198 10.57 -2.57 -5.26
CA ASP A 198 11.12 -1.46 -4.47
C ASP A 198 10.85 -1.55 -2.97
N ARG A 199 10.03 -2.50 -2.51
CA ARG A 199 9.45 -2.55 -1.15
C ARG A 199 9.38 -4.00 -0.61
N PRO A 200 9.24 -4.24 0.70
CA PRO A 200 9.31 -5.58 1.28
C PRO A 200 8.08 -6.47 1.03
N TYR A 201 6.90 -5.90 0.73
CA TYR A 201 5.68 -6.69 0.50
C TYR A 201 5.21 -6.62 -0.96
N LEU A 202 4.89 -7.80 -1.51
CA LEU A 202 4.33 -7.99 -2.84
C LEU A 202 2.82 -7.69 -2.87
N GLY A 203 2.28 -7.50 -4.07
CA GLY A 203 0.88 -7.13 -4.31
C GLY A 203 0.65 -5.65 -4.64
N GLY A 204 1.60 -4.77 -4.30
CA GLY A 204 1.46 -3.31 -4.52
C GLY A 204 0.26 -2.78 -3.72
N ASN A 205 -0.73 -2.18 -4.39
CA ASN A 205 -1.97 -1.76 -3.71
C ASN A 205 -2.69 -2.93 -2.96
N ALA A 206 -2.45 -4.19 -3.32
CA ALA A 206 -3.00 -5.35 -2.62
C ALA A 206 -2.15 -5.88 -1.44
N SER A 207 -0.94 -5.39 -1.21
CA SER A 207 -0.09 -5.84 -0.09
C SER A 207 -0.74 -5.55 1.26
N VAL A 208 -0.22 -6.12 2.35
CA VAL A 208 -0.67 -5.78 3.72
C VAL A 208 -0.47 -4.29 4.09
N GLU A 209 0.43 -3.58 3.40
CA GLU A 209 0.75 -2.16 3.65
C GLU A 209 -0.35 -1.18 3.21
N ILE A 210 -1.24 -1.62 2.30
CA ILE A 210 -2.34 -0.82 1.73
C ILE A 210 -3.68 -1.55 1.90
N GLY A 211 -3.71 -2.86 1.62
CA GLY A 211 -4.82 -3.75 1.93
C GLY A 211 -6.00 -3.72 0.95
N LEU A 212 -5.89 -3.15 -0.26
CA LEU A 212 -7.00 -3.16 -1.23
C LEU A 212 -7.30 -4.57 -1.77
N ARG A 213 -8.56 -4.84 -2.12
CA ARG A 213 -8.93 -6.03 -2.90
C ARG A 213 -8.63 -5.85 -4.40
N PRO A 214 -8.03 -6.84 -5.07
CA PRO A 214 -8.03 -6.91 -6.54
C PRO A 214 -9.45 -6.98 -7.12
N ARG A 215 -9.72 -6.05 -8.05
CA ARG A 215 -10.99 -5.89 -8.79
C ARG A 215 -10.74 -6.00 -10.30
N GLY A 216 -11.80 -6.03 -11.10
CA GLY A 216 -11.76 -6.35 -12.53
C GLY A 216 -11.91 -7.86 -12.76
N VAL A 217 -11.53 -8.34 -13.95
CA VAL A 217 -11.51 -9.76 -14.29
C VAL A 217 -10.37 -10.45 -13.55
N THR A 218 -10.70 -11.38 -12.65
CA THR A 218 -9.75 -12.36 -12.12
C THR A 218 -9.92 -13.69 -12.84
N GLY A 219 -8.96 -14.59 -12.62
CA GLY A 219 -8.94 -15.97 -13.08
C GLY A 219 -8.02 -16.76 -12.15
N PRO A 220 -7.85 -18.09 -12.32
CA PRO A 220 -7.30 -18.97 -11.29
C PRO A 220 -5.97 -18.49 -10.67
N LEU A 221 -4.99 -18.10 -11.49
CA LEU A 221 -3.70 -17.55 -11.01
C LEU A 221 -3.87 -16.23 -10.22
N ILE A 222 -4.79 -15.36 -10.62
CA ILE A 222 -5.01 -14.08 -9.95
C ILE A 222 -5.75 -14.29 -8.63
N ASP A 223 -6.68 -15.24 -8.57
CA ASP A 223 -7.36 -15.62 -7.34
C ASP A 223 -6.38 -16.31 -6.35
N GLU A 224 -5.52 -17.21 -6.85
CA GLU A 224 -4.39 -17.85 -6.14
C GLU A 224 -3.43 -16.80 -5.54
N ILE A 225 -2.99 -15.83 -6.33
CA ILE A 225 -2.15 -14.70 -5.87
C ILE A 225 -2.86 -13.83 -4.84
N SER A 226 -4.19 -13.67 -4.94
CA SER A 226 -4.98 -12.73 -4.14
C SER A 226 -5.57 -13.33 -2.86
N GLU A 227 -5.42 -14.64 -2.64
CA GLU A 227 -5.77 -15.28 -1.38
C GLU A 227 -4.96 -14.64 -0.23
N ARG A 228 -5.60 -14.43 0.92
CA ARG A 228 -4.99 -13.76 2.08
C ARG A 228 -4.77 -14.72 3.22
N LYS A 229 -3.55 -14.66 3.76
CA LYS A 229 -3.09 -15.38 4.95
C LYS A 229 -3.71 -14.78 6.23
N PRO A 230 -3.59 -15.45 7.39
CA PRO A 230 -4.14 -14.96 8.66
C PRO A 230 -3.56 -13.62 9.14
N ASP A 231 -2.34 -13.28 8.73
CA ASP A 231 -1.69 -11.97 8.95
C ASP A 231 -2.30 -10.84 8.08
N GLY A 232 -3.13 -11.20 7.10
CA GLY A 232 -3.75 -10.29 6.15
C GLY A 232 -2.93 -10.02 4.88
N ASP A 233 -1.70 -10.53 4.77
CA ASP A 233 -0.90 -10.43 3.53
C ASP A 233 -1.38 -11.44 2.48
N ILE A 234 -0.98 -11.25 1.23
CA ILE A 234 -1.37 -12.12 0.12
C ILE A 234 -0.38 -13.28 -0.11
N CYS A 235 -0.82 -14.37 -0.73
CA CYS A 235 0.01 -15.55 -1.02
C CYS A 235 1.15 -15.30 -2.04
N ALA A 236 1.21 -14.12 -2.66
CA ALA A 236 2.14 -13.74 -3.73
C ALA A 236 3.62 -14.13 -3.53
N ARG A 237 4.18 -13.91 -2.33
CA ARG A 237 5.60 -14.22 -2.05
C ARG A 237 5.83 -15.72 -1.96
N ASP A 238 5.04 -16.37 -1.13
CA ASP A 238 5.14 -17.80 -0.83
C ASP A 238 4.95 -18.66 -2.11
N LEU A 239 4.12 -18.19 -3.05
CA LEU A 239 3.99 -18.76 -4.39
C LEU A 239 5.25 -18.61 -5.25
N LEU A 240 5.90 -17.44 -5.24
CA LEU A 240 7.13 -17.19 -6.00
C LEU A 240 8.34 -17.92 -5.41
N GLU A 241 8.43 -18.04 -4.09
CA GLU A 241 9.47 -18.79 -3.38
C GLU A 241 9.38 -20.31 -3.64
N ALA A 242 8.22 -20.81 -4.10
CA ALA A 242 8.04 -22.20 -4.53
C ALA A 242 8.47 -22.47 -5.99
N GLU A 243 8.61 -21.44 -6.84
CA GLU A 243 8.97 -21.59 -8.25
C GLU A 243 10.50 -21.51 -8.45
N THR A 244 11.15 -22.64 -8.74
CA THR A 244 12.62 -22.74 -8.87
C THR A 244 13.24 -21.91 -10.01
N ASN A 245 12.42 -21.40 -10.93
CA ASN A 245 12.84 -20.49 -12.01
C ASN A 245 12.72 -19.01 -11.64
N ALA A 246 12.10 -18.67 -10.50
CA ALA A 246 11.95 -17.30 -10.04
C ALA A 246 13.11 -16.86 -9.15
N THR A 247 13.44 -15.57 -9.19
CA THR A 247 14.35 -14.92 -8.25
C THR A 247 13.76 -13.57 -7.89
N VAL A 248 13.47 -13.35 -6.60
CA VAL A 248 12.78 -12.14 -6.13
C VAL A 248 13.77 -11.20 -5.46
N PHE A 249 13.92 -10.01 -6.03
CA PHE A 249 14.71 -8.90 -5.50
C PHE A 249 13.74 -7.93 -4.81
N LEU A 250 13.41 -8.20 -3.54
CA LEU A 250 12.63 -7.30 -2.68
C LEU A 250 13.48 -6.11 -2.23
N GLU A 251 12.84 -4.98 -1.90
CA GLU A 251 13.51 -3.75 -1.46
C GLU A 251 14.59 -3.23 -2.45
N HIS A 252 14.45 -3.53 -3.74
CA HIS A 252 15.34 -3.10 -4.81
C HIS A 252 14.66 -2.06 -5.72
N ALA A 253 15.05 -0.79 -5.60
CA ALA A 253 14.56 0.29 -6.45
C ALA A 253 15.34 0.37 -7.77
N VAL A 254 14.67 0.22 -8.92
CA VAL A 254 15.28 0.41 -10.25
C VAL A 254 15.51 1.91 -10.50
N TYR A 255 16.76 2.30 -10.74
CA TYR A 255 17.16 3.70 -10.90
C TYR A 255 17.90 3.99 -12.22
N ASN A 256 18.33 2.96 -12.97
CA ASN A 256 18.98 3.11 -14.27
C ASN A 256 18.54 2.02 -15.27
N VAL A 257 18.61 2.34 -16.57
CA VAL A 257 18.38 1.40 -17.68
C VAL A 257 19.48 1.58 -18.74
N VAL A 258 20.29 0.55 -18.94
CA VAL A 258 21.33 0.55 -19.98
C VAL A 258 20.72 0.06 -21.29
N LYS A 259 20.85 0.85 -22.37
CA LYS A 259 20.37 0.51 -23.72
C LYS A 259 21.49 0.43 -24.75
N ARG A 260 21.23 -0.33 -25.81
CA ARG A 260 21.86 -0.19 -27.13
C ARG A 260 20.75 0.09 -28.15
N GLU A 261 20.77 1.29 -28.73
CA GLU A 261 19.73 1.78 -29.65
C GLU A 261 18.32 1.73 -29.01
N SER A 262 17.39 0.98 -29.62
CA SER A 262 16.05 0.72 -29.12
C SER A 262 15.96 -0.43 -28.11
N THR A 263 17.06 -1.15 -27.85
CA THR A 263 17.05 -2.41 -27.07
C THR A 263 17.64 -2.18 -25.68
N ILE A 264 16.91 -2.57 -24.63
CA ILE A 264 17.43 -2.61 -23.26
C ILE A 264 18.41 -3.78 -23.13
N VAL A 265 19.55 -3.53 -22.47
CA VAL A 265 20.60 -4.51 -22.16
C VAL A 265 20.56 -4.90 -20.69
N SER A 266 20.38 -3.93 -19.79
CA SER A 266 20.19 -4.17 -18.35
C SER A 266 19.28 -3.12 -17.71
N VAL A 267 18.75 -3.47 -16.54
CA VAL A 267 18.34 -2.51 -15.52
C VAL A 267 19.34 -2.54 -14.37
N ASP A 268 19.56 -1.41 -13.71
CA ASP A 268 20.33 -1.36 -12.47
C ASP A 268 19.41 -0.94 -11.32
N ALA A 269 19.52 -1.64 -10.19
CA ALA A 269 18.65 -1.49 -9.03
C ALA A 269 19.46 -1.39 -7.73
N ARG A 270 19.01 -0.54 -6.79
CA ARG A 270 19.65 -0.33 -5.49
C ARG A 270 18.82 -0.97 -4.38
N HIS A 271 19.46 -1.79 -3.56
CA HIS A 271 18.86 -2.42 -2.39
C HIS A 271 18.78 -1.43 -1.21
N ALA A 272 17.58 -1.16 -0.71
CA ALA A 272 17.32 -0.18 0.33
C ALA A 272 18.04 -0.48 1.66
N ARG A 273 18.21 -1.76 2.04
CA ARG A 273 18.81 -2.12 3.34
C ARG A 273 20.35 -2.23 3.35
N SER A 274 21.03 -1.96 2.24
CA SER A 274 22.50 -2.03 2.22
C SER A 274 23.16 -1.09 1.23
N GLY A 275 22.40 -0.21 0.57
CA GLY A 275 22.87 0.67 -0.50
C GLY A 275 23.47 -0.05 -1.72
N ARG A 276 23.49 -1.39 -1.74
CA ARG A 276 24.16 -2.17 -2.79
C ARG A 276 23.41 -2.06 -4.11
N GLU A 277 24.14 -1.68 -5.14
CA GLU A 277 23.62 -1.54 -6.49
C GLU A 277 23.95 -2.80 -7.30
N VAL A 278 22.95 -3.37 -7.99
CA VAL A 278 23.05 -4.59 -8.79
C VAL A 278 22.58 -4.34 -10.22
N ARG A 279 23.23 -4.99 -11.19
CA ARG A 279 22.90 -4.97 -12.61
C ARG A 279 22.23 -6.27 -13.01
N LEU A 280 21.04 -6.19 -13.61
CA LEU A 280 20.23 -7.34 -14.04
C LEU A 280 20.07 -7.33 -15.56
N THR A 281 20.50 -8.40 -16.22
CA THR A 281 20.48 -8.53 -17.69
C THR A 281 19.42 -9.53 -18.14
N ALA A 282 18.73 -9.22 -19.26
CA ALA A 282 17.81 -10.14 -19.93
C ALA A 282 17.60 -9.73 -21.40
N PRO A 283 17.14 -10.65 -22.27
CA PRO A 283 16.71 -10.30 -23.61
C PRO A 283 15.36 -9.57 -23.63
N ILE A 284 14.50 -9.72 -22.61
CA ILE A 284 13.14 -9.18 -22.53
C ILE A 284 12.88 -8.54 -21.15
N PHE A 285 12.19 -7.41 -21.13
CA PHE A 285 11.80 -6.68 -19.93
C PHE A 285 10.28 -6.45 -19.89
N ILE A 286 9.67 -6.60 -18.71
CA ILE A 286 8.24 -6.30 -18.47
C ILE A 286 8.13 -5.27 -17.34
N ASP A 287 7.60 -4.09 -17.64
CA ASP A 287 7.29 -3.07 -16.64
C ASP A 287 5.89 -3.32 -16.05
N CYS A 288 5.86 -3.59 -14.75
CA CYS A 288 4.68 -3.75 -13.89
C CYS A 288 4.66 -2.74 -12.73
N SER A 289 5.51 -1.69 -12.78
CA SER A 289 5.77 -0.72 -11.70
C SER A 289 4.58 0.14 -11.27
N GLY A 290 3.55 0.25 -12.11
CA GLY A 290 2.41 1.13 -11.87
C GLY A 290 2.66 2.61 -12.20
N LYS A 291 3.92 3.01 -12.43
CA LYS A 291 4.32 4.39 -12.78
C LYS A 291 5.10 4.50 -14.11
N ALA A 292 5.39 3.38 -14.76
CA ALA A 292 6.22 3.27 -15.98
C ALA A 292 7.70 3.67 -15.80
N ILE A 293 8.35 3.23 -14.71
CA ILE A 293 9.75 3.61 -14.38
C ILE A 293 10.76 3.14 -15.43
N VAL A 294 10.60 1.91 -15.95
CA VAL A 294 11.47 1.42 -17.02
C VAL A 294 11.24 2.23 -18.29
N GLY A 295 10.02 2.71 -18.50
CA GLY A 295 9.65 3.55 -19.65
C GLY A 295 10.31 4.91 -19.60
N LEU A 296 10.27 5.57 -18.43
CA LEU A 296 10.94 6.84 -18.17
C LEU A 296 12.46 6.72 -18.40
N LEU A 297 13.10 5.74 -17.75
CA LEU A 297 14.55 5.53 -17.82
C LEU A 297 15.03 5.02 -19.20
N SER A 298 14.20 4.26 -19.92
CA SER A 298 14.52 3.79 -21.28
C SER A 298 14.18 4.80 -22.39
N GLY A 299 13.53 5.92 -22.07
CA GLY A 299 13.02 6.84 -23.09
C GLY A 299 11.94 6.22 -23.99
N ALA A 300 11.10 5.36 -23.43
CA ALA A 300 9.93 4.83 -24.12
C ALA A 300 8.87 5.92 -24.30
N GLU A 301 8.14 5.89 -25.42
CA GLU A 301 7.00 6.79 -25.62
C GLU A 301 5.90 6.51 -24.58
N THR A 302 5.40 7.58 -23.97
CA THR A 302 4.36 7.56 -22.93
C THR A 302 3.31 8.64 -23.17
N LEU A 303 2.12 8.41 -22.63
CA LEU A 303 1.01 9.34 -22.46
C LEU A 303 0.96 9.80 -21.00
N PHE A 304 0.49 11.02 -20.76
CA PHE A 304 0.44 11.65 -19.44
C PHE A 304 -0.78 12.58 -19.32
N GLY A 305 -1.37 12.65 -18.13
CA GLY A 305 -2.55 13.47 -17.87
C GLY A 305 -3.83 12.91 -18.49
N GLN A 306 -4.67 13.80 -19.04
CA GLN A 306 -5.88 13.48 -19.82
C GLN A 306 -5.73 13.96 -21.26
N GLU A 307 -5.98 13.06 -22.22
CA GLU A 307 -6.10 13.39 -23.64
C GLU A 307 -7.33 14.30 -23.91
N SER A 308 -7.30 15.05 -25.01
CA SER A 308 -8.45 15.87 -25.39
C SER A 308 -9.54 15.03 -26.09
N ARG A 309 -10.81 15.43 -25.94
CA ARG A 309 -11.95 14.84 -26.68
C ARG A 309 -11.74 14.82 -28.20
N ALA A 310 -11.04 15.81 -28.76
CA ALA A 310 -10.78 15.90 -30.18
C ALA A 310 -9.73 14.89 -30.68
N GLU A 311 -8.84 14.43 -29.80
CA GLU A 311 -7.66 13.61 -30.14
C GLU A 311 -8.02 12.14 -30.40
N TYR A 312 -8.88 11.56 -29.56
CA TYR A 312 -9.35 10.16 -29.67
C TYR A 312 -10.87 10.02 -29.86
N GLY A 313 -11.60 11.13 -29.98
CA GLY A 313 -13.06 11.15 -30.16
C GLY A 313 -13.85 10.71 -28.92
N GLU A 314 -13.26 10.82 -27.72
CA GLU A 314 -13.80 10.27 -26.47
C GLU A 314 -14.80 11.21 -25.81
N LYS A 315 -15.97 10.69 -25.44
CA LYS A 315 -17.08 11.48 -24.90
C LYS A 315 -16.89 11.83 -23.44
N LEU A 316 -16.25 10.94 -22.66
CA LEU A 316 -15.91 11.19 -21.26
C LEU A 316 -14.63 12.03 -21.08
N ALA A 317 -13.78 12.14 -22.10
CA ALA A 317 -12.60 13.00 -22.08
C ALA A 317 -12.98 14.49 -21.92
N PRO A 318 -12.11 15.32 -21.30
CA PRO A 318 -12.30 16.77 -21.25
C PRO A 318 -12.32 17.39 -22.67
N VAL A 319 -12.84 18.61 -22.79
CA VAL A 319 -12.83 19.33 -24.08
C VAL A 319 -11.37 19.56 -24.52
N ASP A 320 -10.58 20.12 -23.62
CA ASP A 320 -9.15 20.39 -23.78
C ASP A 320 -8.34 19.40 -22.92
N GLY A 321 -7.25 18.87 -23.49
CA GLY A 321 -6.33 17.98 -22.78
C GLY A 321 -5.58 18.72 -21.67
N ASN A 322 -5.20 18.02 -20.61
CA ASN A 322 -4.60 18.62 -19.41
C ASN A 322 -3.71 17.61 -18.66
N ALA A 323 -2.95 18.07 -17.67
CA ALA A 323 -2.00 17.23 -16.93
C ALA A 323 -2.63 16.34 -15.83
N MET A 324 -3.96 16.31 -15.67
CA MET A 324 -4.60 15.59 -14.56
C MET A 324 -4.51 14.08 -14.72
N HIS A 325 -4.04 13.40 -13.68
CA HIS A 325 -4.11 11.95 -13.55
C HIS A 325 -4.90 11.57 -12.30
N HIS A 326 -4.98 10.28 -11.97
CA HIS A 326 -5.64 9.86 -10.74
C HIS A 326 -4.81 10.25 -9.51
N GLY A 327 -5.48 10.54 -8.40
CA GLY A 327 -4.82 10.83 -7.14
C GLY A 327 -4.36 9.57 -6.43
N ASN A 328 -3.68 9.77 -5.31
CA ASN A 328 -3.32 8.71 -4.38
C ASN A 328 -4.20 8.77 -3.12
N THR A 329 -4.40 7.65 -2.45
CA THR A 329 -5.17 7.54 -1.18
C THR A 329 -4.33 6.86 -0.10
N VAL A 330 -4.20 7.49 1.07
CA VAL A 330 -3.69 6.80 2.26
C VAL A 330 -4.85 6.05 2.92
N PHE A 331 -4.67 4.75 3.17
CA PHE A 331 -5.69 3.92 3.82
C PHE A 331 -5.52 3.94 5.34
N PHE A 332 -6.62 3.85 6.07
CA PHE A 332 -6.64 3.82 7.53
C PHE A 332 -7.75 2.91 8.06
N ARG A 333 -7.67 2.61 9.36
CA ARG A 333 -8.64 1.87 10.18
C ARG A 333 -8.76 2.52 11.55
N THR A 334 -9.97 2.52 12.10
CA THR A 334 -10.28 3.02 13.45
C THR A 334 -11.13 2.01 14.21
N ARG A 335 -10.98 1.99 15.53
CA ARG A 335 -11.78 1.17 16.43
C ARG A 335 -12.09 1.92 17.73
N MET A 336 -13.05 1.41 18.48
CA MET A 336 -13.28 1.84 19.86
C MET A 336 -12.40 0.99 20.78
N ALA A 337 -11.68 1.64 21.69
CA ALA A 337 -10.96 1.00 22.78
C ALA A 337 -11.90 0.64 23.94
N ASP A 338 -11.43 -0.19 24.88
CA ASP A 338 -12.18 -0.54 26.08
C ASP A 338 -12.31 0.64 27.06
N ALA A 339 -11.37 1.60 26.99
CA ALA A 339 -11.34 2.81 27.81
C ALA A 339 -11.21 4.09 26.95
N PRO A 340 -11.53 5.28 27.51
CA PRO A 340 -11.31 6.55 26.80
C PRO A 340 -9.85 6.76 26.40
N SER A 341 -9.60 7.09 25.13
CA SER A 341 -8.28 7.39 24.58
C SER A 341 -8.14 8.89 24.33
N THR A 342 -7.01 9.48 24.70
CA THR A 342 -6.62 10.81 24.22
C THR A 342 -6.18 10.73 22.74
N PHE A 343 -6.11 11.89 22.10
CA PHE A 343 -5.41 12.12 20.84
C PHE A 343 -4.84 13.55 20.91
N PRO A 344 -3.60 13.81 20.45
CA PRO A 344 -3.02 15.15 20.55
C PRO A 344 -3.79 16.23 19.78
N HIS A 345 -3.57 17.49 20.16
CA HIS A 345 -4.04 18.63 19.38
C HIS A 345 -3.19 18.79 18.11
N VAL A 346 -3.83 18.81 16.94
CA VAL A 346 -3.18 18.76 15.62
C VAL A 346 -3.62 19.92 14.71
N PRO A 347 -3.26 21.18 15.04
CA PRO A 347 -3.74 22.36 14.30
C PRO A 347 -3.29 22.32 12.83
N TRP A 348 -2.03 21.94 12.60
CA TRP A 348 -1.43 21.64 11.30
C TRP A 348 -2.23 20.62 10.46
N ALA A 349 -3.02 19.75 11.09
CA ALA A 349 -3.83 18.75 10.41
C ALA A 349 -5.27 19.25 10.18
N THR A 350 -5.85 19.97 11.15
CA THR A 350 -7.18 20.59 11.01
C THR A 350 -7.18 21.79 10.07
N GLU A 351 -6.05 22.41 9.77
CA GLU A 351 -5.90 23.34 8.64
C GLU A 351 -6.22 22.71 7.29
N VAL A 352 -5.77 21.46 7.07
CA VAL A 352 -6.03 20.70 5.83
C VAL A 352 -7.43 20.10 5.86
N ALA A 353 -7.76 19.35 6.92
CA ALA A 353 -9.07 18.73 7.08
C ALA A 353 -10.22 19.74 7.23
N LYS A 354 -9.91 20.99 7.59
CA LYS A 354 -10.85 22.08 7.89
C LYS A 354 -11.82 21.60 8.97
N ASP A 355 -13.11 21.52 8.67
CA ASP A 355 -14.14 20.95 9.53
C ASP A 355 -14.66 19.58 9.06
N PHE A 356 -13.95 18.87 8.16
CA PHE A 356 -14.34 17.53 7.73
C PHE A 356 -14.34 16.57 8.93
N SER A 357 -15.43 15.84 9.13
CA SER A 357 -15.64 14.98 10.32
C SER A 357 -16.41 13.71 9.96
N ASN A 358 -15.89 12.95 9.00
CA ASN A 358 -16.45 11.70 8.49
C ASN A 358 -15.34 10.73 8.06
N LEU A 359 -15.04 9.75 8.91
CA LEU A 359 -14.06 8.68 8.72
C LEU A 359 -14.66 7.45 7.99
N GLY A 360 -15.87 7.57 7.43
CA GLY A 360 -16.44 6.57 6.54
C GLY A 360 -15.62 6.41 5.25
N GLY A 361 -15.47 5.17 4.82
CA GLY A 361 -14.64 4.76 3.69
C GLY A 361 -13.42 3.95 4.12
N GLN A 362 -13.08 3.92 5.40
CA GLN A 362 -11.96 3.17 5.97
C GLN A 362 -11.90 1.70 5.53
N LEU A 363 -10.71 1.12 5.60
CA LEU A 363 -10.53 -0.32 5.47
C LEU A 363 -11.13 -1.00 6.72
N THR A 364 -11.82 -2.13 6.61
CA THR A 364 -12.24 -2.89 7.80
C THR A 364 -11.22 -3.95 8.18
N ARG A 365 -10.61 -4.57 7.17
CA ARG A 365 -9.43 -5.44 7.21
C ARG A 365 -8.84 -5.54 5.80
N PRO A 366 -7.59 -6.00 5.61
CA PRO A 366 -7.06 -6.27 4.28
C PRO A 366 -8.02 -7.09 3.40
N GLY A 367 -8.24 -6.60 2.17
CA GLY A 367 -9.19 -7.13 1.19
C GLY A 367 -10.65 -6.68 1.36
N VAL A 368 -10.96 -5.76 2.29
CA VAL A 368 -12.33 -5.27 2.56
C VAL A 368 -12.35 -3.74 2.76
N GLU A 369 -12.22 -3.01 1.65
CA GLU A 369 -12.29 -1.54 1.59
C GLU A 369 -13.72 -0.96 1.49
N ASN A 370 -13.87 0.36 1.71
CA ASN A 370 -15.15 1.10 1.76
C ASN A 370 -16.05 0.72 2.96
N GLY A 371 -15.46 0.57 4.14
CA GLY A 371 -16.17 0.28 5.38
C GLY A 371 -16.92 1.50 5.97
N PRO A 372 -17.92 1.26 6.84
CA PRO A 372 -18.49 2.32 7.67
C PRO A 372 -17.43 2.85 8.66
N GLY A 373 -17.59 4.10 9.10
CA GLY A 373 -16.71 4.72 10.08
C GLY A 373 -17.38 5.89 10.80
N PRO A 374 -16.78 6.42 11.88
CA PRO A 374 -17.30 7.55 12.65
C PRO A 374 -17.63 8.78 11.80
N ALA A 375 -18.79 9.40 12.02
CA ALA A 375 -19.17 10.64 11.34
C ALA A 375 -20.11 11.50 12.20
N ILE A 376 -19.76 12.77 12.40
CA ILE A 376 -20.56 13.71 13.21
C ILE A 376 -21.51 14.53 12.34
N ALA A 377 -20.95 15.06 11.25
CA ALA A 377 -21.67 15.79 10.22
C ALA A 377 -21.27 15.18 8.87
N PRO A 378 -22.19 14.51 8.14
CA PRO A 378 -21.93 14.16 6.76
C PRO A 378 -21.75 15.45 5.95
N PRO A 379 -20.72 15.56 5.08
CA PRO A 379 -20.37 16.80 4.38
C PRO A 379 -21.47 17.21 3.40
N ASN A 380 -22.40 18.03 3.88
CA ASN A 380 -23.58 18.59 3.20
C ASN A 380 -24.16 17.71 2.08
N SER A 381 -24.44 16.44 2.38
CA SER A 381 -25.06 15.49 1.45
C SER A 381 -26.57 15.74 1.26
N ALA A 382 -26.98 17.02 1.30
CA ALA A 382 -28.34 17.49 1.13
C ALA A 382 -28.74 17.40 -0.36
N SER A 383 -29.11 16.20 -0.77
CA SER A 383 -29.88 15.94 -2.00
C SER A 383 -29.42 16.68 -3.25
N GLN A 384 -28.16 16.51 -3.69
CA GLN A 384 -27.84 16.74 -5.09
C GLN A 384 -28.47 15.60 -5.92
N PRO A 385 -29.54 15.84 -6.70
CA PRO A 385 -30.37 14.77 -7.27
C PRO A 385 -29.71 13.99 -8.41
N LYS A 386 -28.45 14.31 -8.74
CA LYS A 386 -27.65 13.65 -9.77
C LYS A 386 -26.75 12.54 -9.23
N VAL A 387 -26.40 12.54 -7.94
CA VAL A 387 -25.43 11.59 -7.34
C VAL A 387 -25.98 10.15 -7.41
N PRO A 388 -25.34 9.21 -8.14
CA PRO A 388 -25.74 7.81 -8.17
C PRO A 388 -25.79 7.17 -6.77
N ARG A 389 -26.80 6.33 -6.50
CA ARG A 389 -27.00 5.62 -5.22
C ARG A 389 -25.81 4.74 -4.77
N ARG A 390 -24.89 4.39 -5.68
CA ARG A 390 -23.63 3.71 -5.31
C ARG A 390 -22.65 4.65 -4.60
N MET A 391 -22.69 5.94 -4.90
CA MET A 391 -21.77 6.98 -4.46
C MET A 391 -22.23 7.68 -3.18
N THR A 392 -23.47 7.44 -2.74
CA THR A 392 -23.98 7.81 -1.41
C THR A 392 -23.54 6.82 -0.32
N ARG A 393 -22.50 6.02 -0.57
CA ARG A 393 -21.91 5.06 0.37
C ARG A 393 -20.61 5.63 0.95
N PRO A 394 -20.18 5.22 2.16
CA PRO A 394 -18.85 5.52 2.65
C PRO A 394 -17.80 4.85 1.74
N LEU A 395 -17.07 5.63 0.94
CA LEU A 395 -16.16 5.14 -0.10
C LEU A 395 -14.78 5.77 0.07
N THR A 396 -13.73 4.96 0.14
CA THR A 396 -12.36 5.43 0.40
C THR A 396 -11.86 6.37 -0.69
N HIS A 397 -12.20 6.06 -1.95
CA HIS A 397 -11.75 6.74 -3.15
C HIS A 397 -12.31 8.17 -3.33
N PHE A 398 -13.10 8.68 -2.37
CA PHE A 398 -13.34 10.12 -2.28
C PHE A 398 -12.15 10.89 -1.70
N TRP A 399 -11.28 10.23 -0.93
CA TRP A 399 -10.09 10.80 -0.29
C TRP A 399 -8.88 10.65 -1.23
N GLU A 400 -8.63 11.65 -2.06
CA GLU A 400 -7.55 11.62 -3.04
C GLU A 400 -6.90 12.98 -3.20
N TYR A 401 -5.57 12.96 -3.28
CA TYR A 401 -4.73 14.14 -3.53
C TYR A 401 -3.61 13.78 -4.53
N GLY A 402 -2.96 14.81 -5.08
CA GLY A 402 -1.84 14.64 -6.01
C GLY A 402 -2.20 14.47 -7.47
N GLN A 403 -3.46 14.72 -7.88
CA GLN A 403 -3.94 14.57 -9.27
C GLN A 403 -3.19 15.42 -10.32
N TRP A 404 -2.34 16.35 -9.88
CA TRP A 404 -1.58 17.29 -10.71
C TRP A 404 -0.07 17.31 -10.35
N LEU A 405 0.40 16.34 -9.56
CA LEU A 405 1.73 16.34 -8.95
C LEU A 405 2.53 15.10 -9.38
N ASP A 406 3.80 15.27 -9.75
CA ASP A 406 4.60 14.16 -10.29
C ASP A 406 4.93 13.13 -9.19
N SER A 407 4.44 11.90 -9.37
CA SER A 407 4.60 10.81 -8.39
C SER A 407 6.01 10.18 -8.36
N TYR A 408 7.00 10.82 -8.97
CA TYR A 408 8.44 10.54 -8.78
C TYR A 408 9.21 11.63 -8.02
N THR A 409 8.68 12.86 -7.92
CA THR A 409 9.40 14.00 -7.32
C THR A 409 8.58 14.78 -6.29
N GLN A 410 7.34 14.37 -6.04
CA GLN A 410 6.41 14.95 -5.06
C GLN A 410 5.63 13.86 -4.31
N GLY A 411 6.07 12.61 -4.38
CA GLY A 411 5.42 11.46 -3.76
C GLY A 411 5.36 11.57 -2.24
N GLU A 412 6.42 12.10 -1.60
CA GLU A 412 6.44 12.30 -0.15
C GLU A 412 5.40 13.34 0.25
N HIS A 413 5.37 14.48 -0.46
CA HIS A 413 4.39 15.55 -0.26
C HIS A 413 2.94 15.06 -0.44
N ILE A 414 2.68 14.20 -1.43
CA ILE A 414 1.34 13.62 -1.65
C ILE A 414 0.91 12.74 -0.46
N ARG A 415 1.80 11.87 0.05
CA ARG A 415 1.55 11.06 1.26
C ARG A 415 1.25 11.96 2.46
N ASP A 416 2.10 12.96 2.67
CA ASP A 416 2.05 13.84 3.84
C ASP A 416 0.77 14.66 3.89
N PHE A 417 0.31 15.19 2.74
CA PHE A 417 -0.95 15.91 2.65
C PHE A 417 -2.15 15.03 3.06
N LEU A 418 -2.16 13.76 2.62
CA LEU A 418 -3.19 12.79 2.97
C LEU A 418 -3.14 12.41 4.46
N LEU A 419 -1.95 12.28 5.05
CA LEU A 419 -1.78 12.09 6.50
C LEU A 419 -2.36 13.28 7.30
N ARG A 420 -2.08 14.53 6.89
CA ARG A 420 -2.69 15.74 7.49
C ARG A 420 -4.21 15.69 7.42
N ALA A 421 -4.78 15.34 6.26
CA ALA A 421 -6.24 15.21 6.10
C ALA A 421 -6.85 14.14 7.03
N ILE A 422 -6.19 12.99 7.19
CA ILE A 422 -6.64 11.88 8.05
C ILE A 422 -6.57 12.28 9.54
N TYR A 423 -5.44 12.78 10.02
CA TYR A 423 -5.26 13.20 11.42
C TYR A 423 -6.19 14.35 11.80
N GLY A 424 -6.38 15.33 10.90
CA GLY A 424 -7.29 16.45 11.12
C GLY A 424 -8.75 16.01 11.18
N THR A 425 -9.17 15.13 10.26
CA THR A 425 -10.54 14.57 10.27
C THR A 425 -10.81 13.74 11.51
N PHE A 426 -9.82 12.97 11.96
CA PHE A 426 -9.92 12.17 13.18
C PHE A 426 -10.06 13.07 14.42
N SER A 427 -9.25 14.12 14.52
CA SER A 427 -9.36 15.14 15.58
C SER A 427 -10.74 15.81 15.55
N ASN A 428 -11.23 16.19 14.37
CA ASN A 428 -12.57 16.78 14.17
C ASN A 428 -13.73 15.85 14.58
N VAL A 429 -13.60 14.52 14.42
CA VAL A 429 -14.60 13.57 14.94
C VAL A 429 -14.60 13.58 16.47
N LYS A 430 -13.42 13.40 17.08
CA LYS A 430 -13.30 13.33 18.56
C LYS A 430 -13.65 14.63 19.27
N THR A 431 -13.36 15.78 18.68
CA THR A 431 -13.61 17.09 19.31
C THR A 431 -15.06 17.57 19.18
N LYS A 432 -15.76 17.20 18.11
CA LYS A 432 -17.17 17.61 17.91
C LYS A 432 -18.19 16.75 18.66
N ASP A 433 -17.90 15.46 18.86
CA ASP A 433 -18.65 14.62 19.81
C ASP A 433 -17.70 13.80 20.70
N PRO A 434 -17.13 14.43 21.74
CA PRO A 434 -16.22 13.77 22.67
C PRO A 434 -16.93 12.78 23.60
N LYS A 435 -18.27 12.72 23.61
CA LYS A 435 -19.02 11.75 24.43
C LYS A 435 -19.16 10.43 23.69
N THR A 436 -19.60 10.45 22.44
CA THR A 436 -19.74 9.24 21.61
C THR A 436 -18.37 8.66 21.24
N TYR A 437 -17.37 9.51 20.99
CA TYR A 437 -16.07 9.08 20.48
C TYR A 437 -14.91 9.18 21.49
N ALA A 438 -15.20 9.20 22.79
CA ALA A 438 -14.19 9.18 23.86
C ALA A 438 -13.16 8.06 23.66
N ASN A 439 -13.62 6.83 23.41
CA ASN A 439 -12.77 5.65 23.22
C ASN A 439 -12.25 5.46 21.79
N LEU A 440 -12.54 6.37 20.85
CA LEU A 440 -12.10 6.21 19.46
C LEU A 440 -10.57 6.31 19.35
N GLU A 441 -9.93 5.33 18.72
CA GLU A 441 -8.51 5.37 18.36
C GLU A 441 -8.26 4.88 16.92
N PHE A 442 -7.10 5.25 16.36
CA PHE A 442 -6.61 4.58 15.17
C PHE A 442 -6.27 3.13 15.51
N ASP A 443 -6.77 2.20 14.71
CA ASP A 443 -6.28 0.82 14.69
C ASP A 443 -5.00 0.75 13.86
N TRP A 444 -4.96 1.48 12.75
CA TRP A 444 -3.86 1.50 11.80
C TRP A 444 -4.01 2.66 10.80
N VAL A 445 -2.89 3.20 10.32
CA VAL A 445 -2.83 4.12 9.18
C VAL A 445 -1.67 3.66 8.30
N ALA A 446 -1.86 3.58 7.00
CA ALA A 446 -0.77 3.28 6.07
C ALA A 446 0.22 4.46 6.02
N TYR A 447 1.53 4.18 6.06
CA TYR A 447 2.54 5.14 5.60
C TYR A 447 2.80 5.02 4.08
N VAL A 448 2.21 4.00 3.44
CA VAL A 448 2.25 3.75 2.00
C VAL A 448 0.94 4.24 1.37
N PRO A 449 0.95 5.23 0.46
CA PRO A 449 -0.26 5.63 -0.25
C PRO A 449 -0.58 4.63 -1.37
N ALA A 450 -1.85 4.23 -1.48
CA ALA A 450 -2.37 3.53 -2.64
C ALA A 450 -2.25 4.44 -3.89
N GLN A 451 -1.54 3.98 -4.91
CA GLN A 451 -1.25 4.81 -6.08
C GLN A 451 -2.33 4.71 -7.15
N GLY A 452 -2.74 5.85 -7.70
CA GLY A 452 -3.60 5.96 -8.89
C GLY A 452 -2.94 5.49 -10.18
N GLU A 453 -3.58 5.72 -11.32
CA GLU A 453 -2.92 5.81 -12.62
C GLU A 453 -2.23 7.17 -12.78
N PHE A 454 -1.11 7.21 -13.52
CA PHE A 454 -0.17 8.35 -13.53
C PHE A 454 0.43 8.61 -14.92
N ARG A 455 1.30 7.70 -15.39
CA ARG A 455 1.85 7.67 -16.74
C ARG A 455 1.45 6.35 -17.40
N ARG A 456 1.16 6.38 -18.69
CA ARG A 456 0.74 5.24 -19.51
C ARG A 456 1.71 5.08 -20.65
N TYR A 457 2.07 3.86 -21.04
CA TYR A 457 2.92 3.66 -22.22
C TYR A 457 2.16 3.99 -23.51
N LYS A 458 2.92 4.19 -24.59
CA LYS A 458 2.39 4.20 -25.95
C LYS A 458 2.92 2.98 -26.71
N GLY A 459 2.00 2.12 -27.14
CA GLY A 459 2.26 0.95 -27.98
C GLY A 459 1.80 1.16 -29.43
N ASP A 460 1.75 0.08 -30.20
CA ASP A 460 1.22 0.06 -31.58
C ASP A 460 -0.32 0.21 -31.64
N HIS A 461 -0.99 0.18 -30.49
CA HIS A 461 -2.38 0.59 -30.31
C HIS A 461 -2.49 1.35 -28.99
N VAL A 462 -3.28 2.41 -28.95
CA VAL A 462 -3.74 3.07 -27.72
C VAL A 462 -5.20 2.70 -27.57
N LEU A 463 -5.56 1.93 -26.54
CA LEU A 463 -6.96 1.55 -26.31
C LEU A 463 -7.79 2.77 -25.93
N THR A 464 -8.98 2.91 -26.51
CA THR A 464 -9.87 4.07 -26.32
C THR A 464 -11.22 3.70 -25.68
N GLU A 465 -11.93 4.69 -25.13
CA GLU A 465 -13.36 4.62 -24.77
C GLU A 465 -14.18 4.04 -25.93
N ASN A 466 -13.87 4.45 -27.16
CA ASN A 466 -14.56 4.03 -28.37
C ASN A 466 -14.30 2.55 -28.72
N ASP A 467 -13.09 2.03 -28.51
CA ASP A 467 -12.79 0.60 -28.64
C ASP A 467 -13.56 -0.23 -27.58
N ILE A 468 -13.55 0.24 -26.32
CA ILE A 468 -14.21 -0.43 -25.18
C ILE A 468 -15.74 -0.46 -25.37
N ARG A 469 -16.38 0.69 -25.55
CA ARG A 469 -17.85 0.78 -25.72
C ARG A 469 -18.34 0.21 -27.04
N GLY A 470 -17.51 0.24 -28.08
CA GLY A 470 -17.78 -0.45 -29.33
C GLY A 470 -17.69 -1.98 -29.20
N HIS A 471 -17.17 -2.51 -28.08
CA HIS A 471 -16.78 -3.90 -27.90
C HIS A 471 -15.96 -4.42 -29.10
N ARG A 472 -15.01 -3.58 -29.53
CA ARG A 472 -14.27 -3.79 -30.77
C ARG A 472 -13.48 -5.09 -30.68
N ARG A 473 -13.75 -5.99 -31.63
CA ARG A 473 -13.01 -7.23 -31.77
C ARG A 473 -11.67 -6.97 -32.45
N PHE A 474 -10.59 -7.48 -31.86
CA PHE A 474 -9.25 -7.35 -32.39
C PHE A 474 -8.71 -8.71 -32.82
N HIS A 475 -8.11 -8.79 -34.01
CA HIS A 475 -7.44 -10.02 -34.47
C HIS A 475 -6.28 -10.44 -33.55
N ASP A 476 -5.72 -9.47 -32.86
CA ASP A 476 -4.62 -9.53 -31.91
C ASP A 476 -5.08 -9.44 -30.44
N ALA A 477 -6.38 -9.62 -30.16
CA ALA A 477 -6.89 -9.75 -28.80
C ALA A 477 -6.21 -10.93 -28.08
N VAL A 478 -5.63 -10.71 -26.90
CA VAL A 478 -4.92 -11.77 -26.13
C VAL A 478 -5.58 -12.10 -24.79
N VAL A 479 -6.27 -11.14 -24.18
CA VAL A 479 -7.18 -11.32 -23.05
C VAL A 479 -8.39 -10.41 -23.21
N GLN A 480 -9.42 -10.64 -22.39
CA GLN A 480 -10.55 -9.73 -22.26
C GLN A 480 -10.54 -9.04 -20.89
N ASN A 481 -11.23 -7.93 -20.79
CA ASN A 481 -11.44 -7.17 -19.56
C ASN A 481 -12.93 -6.85 -19.39
N GLU A 482 -13.32 -6.65 -18.13
CA GLU A 482 -14.63 -6.14 -17.71
C GLU A 482 -14.42 -5.14 -16.57
N GLY A 483 -15.38 -4.23 -16.42
CA GLY A 483 -15.34 -3.21 -15.37
C GLY A 483 -16.17 -1.98 -15.72
N ALA A 484 -16.28 -1.08 -14.74
CA ALA A 484 -16.79 0.27 -14.97
C ALA A 484 -15.65 1.19 -15.44
N PHE A 485 -15.98 2.23 -16.22
CA PHE A 485 -15.11 3.40 -16.25
C PHE A 485 -15.17 4.06 -14.87
N CYS A 486 -14.02 4.20 -14.23
CA CYS A 486 -13.89 4.69 -12.85
C CYS A 486 -13.08 5.98 -12.87
N LEU A 487 -13.74 7.09 -13.26
CA LEU A 487 -13.12 8.41 -13.45
C LEU A 487 -13.30 9.31 -12.24
N HIS A 488 -12.22 9.98 -11.85
CA HIS A 488 -12.12 10.72 -10.60
C HIS A 488 -11.96 12.21 -10.93
N TYR A 489 -12.82 13.06 -10.36
CA TYR A 489 -12.87 14.48 -10.70
C TYR A 489 -12.57 15.33 -9.45
N PRO A 490 -11.34 15.86 -9.31
CA PRO A 490 -10.90 16.63 -8.15
C PRO A 490 -11.51 18.04 -8.10
N GLY A 491 -11.28 18.73 -6.99
CA GLY A 491 -11.74 20.10 -6.76
C GLY A 491 -13.16 20.17 -6.20
N ASP A 492 -13.40 19.47 -5.09
CA ASP A 492 -14.47 19.79 -4.15
C ASP A 492 -14.28 21.24 -3.66
N GLU A 493 -15.37 21.98 -3.49
CA GLU A 493 -15.35 23.44 -3.22
C GLU A 493 -14.70 23.80 -1.88
N LYS A 494 -14.53 22.83 -0.98
CA LYS A 494 -14.09 23.04 0.41
C LYS A 494 -12.90 22.17 0.81
N TYR A 495 -12.80 20.94 0.31
CA TYR A 495 -11.77 19.97 0.71
C TYR A 495 -10.93 19.54 -0.50
N ASP A 496 -9.67 19.94 -0.52
CA ASP A 496 -8.67 19.70 -1.57
C ASP A 496 -8.21 18.23 -1.67
N PHE A 497 -8.20 17.52 -0.54
CA PHE A 497 -8.05 16.05 -0.48
C PHE A 497 -9.33 15.28 -0.89
N ARG A 498 -10.35 15.94 -1.46
CA ARG A 498 -11.63 15.32 -1.80
C ARG A 498 -12.02 15.49 -3.27
N LEU A 499 -12.52 14.41 -3.87
CA LEU A 499 -13.15 14.47 -5.19
C LEU A 499 -14.48 15.22 -5.14
N ARG A 500 -14.68 16.17 -6.06
CA ARG A 500 -15.99 16.80 -6.33
C ARG A 500 -16.99 15.79 -6.88
N TRP A 501 -16.51 14.91 -7.75
CA TRP A 501 -17.30 13.90 -8.41
C TRP A 501 -16.48 12.63 -8.67
N TRP A 502 -17.18 11.51 -8.71
CA TRP A 502 -16.66 10.21 -9.12
C TRP A 502 -17.65 9.68 -10.16
N GLU A 503 -17.17 9.19 -11.29
CA GLU A 503 -18.01 8.54 -12.29
C GLU A 503 -17.72 7.04 -12.23
N TRP A 504 -18.76 6.23 -12.04
CA TRP A 504 -18.69 4.76 -12.03
C TRP A 504 -19.67 4.24 -13.08
N ASP A 505 -19.21 4.20 -14.33
CA ASP A 505 -20.04 3.95 -15.50
C ASP A 505 -19.99 2.47 -15.91
N GLU A 506 -21.06 1.75 -15.59
CA GLU A 506 -21.27 0.34 -15.94
C GLU A 506 -22.20 0.13 -17.15
N ARG A 507 -22.59 1.19 -17.89
CA ARG A 507 -23.75 1.14 -18.80
C ARG A 507 -23.66 0.05 -19.89
N ASP A 508 -22.45 -0.30 -20.30
CA ASP A 508 -22.20 -1.23 -21.41
C ASP A 508 -22.23 -2.70 -20.96
N GLY A 509 -21.84 -2.98 -19.71
CA GLY A 509 -22.09 -4.25 -19.00
C GLY A 509 -21.57 -5.53 -19.65
N LYS A 510 -20.49 -5.45 -20.44
CA LYS A 510 -19.97 -6.53 -21.31
C LYS A 510 -18.43 -6.52 -21.35
N PRO A 511 -17.79 -7.64 -21.71
CA PRO A 511 -16.35 -7.71 -21.92
C PRO A 511 -15.90 -6.92 -23.15
N TYR A 512 -14.64 -6.48 -23.13
CA TYR A 512 -13.92 -5.88 -24.24
C TYR A 512 -12.55 -6.53 -24.42
N ASP A 513 -12.03 -6.48 -25.64
CA ASP A 513 -10.79 -7.15 -26.05
C ASP A 513 -9.58 -6.26 -25.75
N ILE A 514 -8.50 -6.86 -25.24
CA ILE A 514 -7.19 -6.21 -25.08
C ILE A 514 -6.28 -6.68 -26.22
N PRO A 515 -6.01 -5.86 -27.25
CA PRO A 515 -5.07 -6.19 -28.30
C PRO A 515 -3.64 -6.20 -27.77
N PHE A 516 -2.83 -7.17 -28.20
CA PHE A 516 -1.44 -7.32 -27.76
C PHE A 516 -0.57 -6.09 -28.08
N ARG A 517 -0.91 -5.34 -29.14
CA ARG A 517 -0.32 -4.04 -29.47
C ARG A 517 -0.44 -2.96 -28.39
N CYS A 518 -1.28 -3.15 -27.37
CA CYS A 518 -1.34 -2.27 -26.20
C CYS A 518 -0.33 -2.63 -25.08
N LEU A 519 0.34 -3.78 -25.19
CA LEU A 519 1.13 -4.40 -24.11
C LEU A 519 2.65 -4.44 -24.41
N TYR A 520 3.09 -3.79 -25.49
CA TYR A 520 4.51 -3.56 -25.80
C TYR A 520 4.78 -2.13 -26.28
N SER A 521 6.01 -1.66 -26.08
CA SER A 521 6.42 -0.29 -26.42
C SER A 521 6.46 -0.04 -27.93
N ALA A 522 6.01 1.14 -28.36
CA ALA A 522 6.13 1.58 -29.75
C ALA A 522 7.60 1.68 -30.21
N ASN A 523 8.50 2.19 -29.36
CA ASN A 523 9.87 2.57 -29.73
C ASN A 523 11.00 1.79 -29.02
N VAL A 524 10.71 1.05 -27.95
CA VAL A 524 11.70 0.19 -27.25
C VAL A 524 11.47 -1.28 -27.60
N SER A 525 12.44 -1.90 -28.27
CA SER A 525 12.27 -3.13 -29.06
C SER A 525 11.99 -4.40 -28.24
N ASN A 526 12.36 -4.42 -26.96
CA ASN A 526 12.24 -5.57 -26.06
C ASN A 526 11.52 -5.26 -24.73
N LEU A 527 10.76 -4.16 -24.69
CA LEU A 527 10.01 -3.71 -23.51
C LEU A 527 8.51 -3.95 -23.65
N MET A 528 7.95 -4.72 -22.71
CA MET A 528 6.52 -4.93 -22.51
C MET A 528 6.02 -4.27 -21.24
N MET A 529 4.71 -4.13 -21.09
CA MET A 529 4.11 -3.58 -19.88
C MET A 529 2.73 -4.17 -19.57
N ALA A 530 2.44 -4.31 -18.27
CA ALA A 530 1.17 -4.80 -17.77
C ALA A 530 0.71 -4.07 -16.50
N GLY A 531 -0.59 -4.02 -16.27
CA GLY A 531 -1.20 -3.19 -15.22
C GLY A 531 -1.74 -1.85 -15.75
N LYS A 532 -1.86 -0.87 -14.85
CA LYS A 532 -2.55 0.41 -15.08
C LYS A 532 -1.91 1.33 -16.14
N HIS A 533 -0.62 1.12 -16.38
CA HIS A 533 0.21 1.90 -17.30
C HIS A 533 0.34 1.25 -18.69
N MET A 534 -0.51 0.28 -19.03
CA MET A 534 -0.66 -0.23 -20.41
C MET A 534 -1.05 0.89 -21.40
N SER A 535 -0.91 0.64 -22.70
CA SER A 535 -1.23 1.62 -23.74
C SER A 535 -2.74 1.81 -23.93
N ALA A 536 -3.26 2.85 -23.29
CA ALA A 536 -4.65 3.26 -23.26
C ALA A 536 -4.74 4.78 -23.01
N THR A 537 -5.83 5.43 -23.42
CA THR A 537 -6.17 6.80 -22.98
C THR A 537 -6.45 6.84 -21.47
N HIS A 538 -6.50 8.01 -20.86
CA HIS A 538 -6.91 8.17 -19.46
C HIS A 538 -8.35 7.65 -19.24
N VAL A 539 -9.25 7.90 -20.19
CA VAL A 539 -10.61 7.37 -20.15
C VAL A 539 -10.61 5.85 -20.17
N ALA A 540 -9.94 5.21 -21.14
CA ALA A 540 -9.87 3.75 -21.20
C ALA A 540 -9.14 3.13 -20.00
N SER A 541 -8.03 3.74 -19.56
CA SER A 541 -7.27 3.29 -18.39
C SER A 541 -8.09 3.35 -17.10
N SER A 542 -9.05 4.27 -16.98
CA SER A 542 -10.00 4.28 -15.85
C SER A 542 -10.77 2.96 -15.65
N ASN A 543 -10.83 2.09 -16.67
CA ASN A 543 -11.39 0.75 -16.62
C ASN A 543 -10.29 -0.34 -16.57
N THR A 544 -9.23 -0.24 -17.39
CA THR A 544 -8.16 -1.26 -17.41
C THR A 544 -7.22 -1.23 -16.19
N LYS A 545 -7.20 -0.13 -15.42
CA LYS A 545 -6.33 0.06 -14.23
C LYS A 545 -6.57 -0.90 -13.06
N PHE A 546 -7.70 -1.61 -13.02
CA PHE A 546 -8.00 -2.50 -11.90
C PHE A 546 -6.99 -3.67 -11.81
N MET A 547 -6.60 -4.06 -10.60
CA MET A 547 -5.48 -5.01 -10.39
C MET A 547 -5.70 -6.39 -11.02
N GLY A 548 -6.94 -6.89 -11.08
CA GLY A 548 -7.27 -8.16 -11.76
C GLY A 548 -7.14 -8.05 -13.28
N ASN A 549 -7.73 -7.01 -13.87
CA ASN A 549 -7.55 -6.64 -15.28
C ASN A 549 -6.04 -6.56 -15.64
N GLY A 550 -5.26 -5.85 -14.82
CA GLY A 550 -3.80 -5.80 -14.91
C GLY A 550 -3.10 -7.16 -14.82
N GLY A 551 -3.60 -8.08 -14.00
CA GLY A 551 -3.14 -9.47 -13.91
C GLY A 551 -3.37 -10.26 -15.20
N GLN A 552 -4.50 -10.05 -15.89
CA GLN A 552 -4.74 -10.67 -17.21
C GLN A 552 -3.74 -10.14 -18.25
N HIS A 553 -3.46 -8.82 -18.25
CA HIS A 553 -2.43 -8.23 -19.12
C HIS A 553 -1.05 -8.85 -18.86
N ALA A 554 -0.72 -9.08 -17.60
CA ALA A 554 0.55 -9.67 -17.18
C ALA A 554 0.74 -11.10 -17.70
N ILE A 555 -0.28 -11.95 -17.56
CA ILE A 555 -0.28 -13.32 -18.10
C ILE A 555 -0.01 -13.30 -19.61
N ALA A 556 -0.66 -12.40 -20.36
CA ALA A 556 -0.42 -12.24 -21.79
C ALA A 556 1.01 -11.75 -22.11
N THR A 557 1.55 -10.77 -21.39
CA THR A 557 2.94 -10.32 -21.60
C THR A 557 3.99 -11.38 -21.25
N ALA A 558 3.75 -12.20 -20.23
CA ALA A 558 4.63 -13.29 -19.83
C ALA A 558 4.61 -14.44 -20.84
N ALA A 559 3.42 -14.83 -21.31
CA ALA A 559 3.26 -15.75 -22.44
C ALA A 559 3.97 -15.22 -23.70
N ALA A 560 3.90 -13.92 -23.97
CA ALA A 560 4.63 -13.31 -25.09
C ALA A 560 6.15 -13.28 -24.88
N ALA A 561 6.63 -13.08 -23.65
CA ALA A 561 8.06 -13.10 -23.31
C ALA A 561 8.67 -14.50 -23.55
N HIS A 562 7.94 -15.54 -23.15
CA HIS A 562 8.30 -16.92 -23.46
C HIS A 562 8.41 -17.17 -24.97
N LEU A 563 7.44 -16.69 -25.76
CA LEU A 563 7.50 -16.78 -27.23
C LEU A 563 8.62 -15.93 -27.85
N CYS A 564 8.97 -14.78 -27.24
CA CYS A 564 10.11 -13.97 -27.64
C CYS A 564 11.43 -14.74 -27.46
N LYS A 565 11.63 -15.39 -26.30
CA LYS A 565 12.78 -16.27 -26.03
C LYS A 565 12.81 -17.45 -27.02
N LYS A 566 11.71 -18.21 -27.09
CA LYS A 566 11.53 -19.43 -27.91
C LYS A 566 11.79 -19.22 -29.41
N TYR A 567 11.47 -18.04 -29.94
CA TYR A 567 11.65 -17.71 -31.36
C TYR A 567 12.74 -16.65 -31.61
N HIS A 568 13.55 -16.31 -30.61
CA HIS A 568 14.60 -15.28 -30.66
C HIS A 568 14.14 -13.97 -31.34
N THR A 569 12.99 -13.46 -30.90
CA THR A 569 12.28 -12.36 -31.55
C THR A 569 11.74 -11.33 -30.55
N THR A 570 11.27 -10.19 -31.05
CA THR A 570 10.71 -9.10 -30.23
C THR A 570 9.21 -9.28 -30.00
N PRO A 571 8.57 -8.55 -29.06
CA PRO A 571 7.11 -8.54 -28.91
C PRO A 571 6.38 -8.19 -30.22
N ARG A 572 6.90 -7.21 -30.97
CA ARG A 572 6.45 -6.86 -32.33
C ARG A 572 6.61 -8.03 -33.33
N GLY A 573 7.67 -8.83 -33.18
CA GLY A 573 7.88 -10.07 -33.93
C GLY A 573 6.89 -11.19 -33.57
N VAL A 574 6.52 -11.32 -32.29
CA VAL A 574 5.45 -12.21 -31.81
C VAL A 574 4.09 -11.78 -32.37
N TYR A 575 3.77 -10.49 -32.34
CA TYR A 575 2.57 -9.94 -32.99
C TYR A 575 2.51 -10.31 -34.48
N ASN A 576 3.57 -10.01 -35.23
CA ASN A 576 3.61 -10.23 -36.68
C ASN A 576 3.53 -11.72 -37.10
N ASN A 577 4.06 -12.66 -36.30
CA ASN A 577 4.33 -14.04 -36.76
C ASN A 577 3.78 -15.17 -35.85
N ARG A 578 3.32 -14.84 -34.64
CA ARG A 578 3.00 -15.81 -33.57
C ARG A 578 1.74 -15.47 -32.76
N VAL A 579 0.96 -14.46 -33.15
CA VAL A 579 -0.21 -14.00 -32.37
C VAL A 579 -1.22 -15.12 -32.06
N SER A 580 -1.47 -16.06 -32.99
CA SER A 580 -2.36 -17.20 -32.78
C SER A 580 -1.77 -18.32 -31.90
N GLU A 581 -0.48 -18.28 -31.61
CA GLU A 581 0.17 -19.13 -30.59
C GLU A 581 0.11 -18.44 -29.24
N LEU A 582 0.38 -17.12 -29.19
CA LEU A 582 0.23 -16.29 -28.00
C LEU A 582 -1.20 -16.35 -27.43
N GLN A 583 -2.21 -16.24 -28.29
CA GLN A 583 -3.63 -16.36 -27.92
C GLN A 583 -3.95 -17.70 -27.24
N LYS A 584 -3.43 -18.81 -27.77
CA LYS A 584 -3.63 -20.15 -27.20
C LYS A 584 -2.89 -20.30 -25.87
N LEU A 585 -1.66 -19.80 -25.79
CA LEU A 585 -0.84 -19.87 -24.58
C LEU A 585 -1.47 -19.05 -23.44
N ALA A 586 -1.83 -17.78 -23.69
CA ALA A 586 -2.52 -16.94 -22.72
C ALA A 586 -3.86 -17.57 -22.25
N ALA A 587 -4.71 -18.01 -23.19
CA ALA A 587 -5.99 -18.64 -22.86
C ALA A 587 -5.86 -19.95 -22.06
N SER A 588 -4.76 -20.69 -22.24
CA SER A 588 -4.50 -21.92 -21.46
C SER A 588 -4.14 -21.63 -20.00
N ILE A 589 -3.68 -20.43 -19.69
CA ILE A 589 -3.25 -19.98 -18.35
C ILE A 589 -4.37 -19.20 -17.64
N THR A 590 -5.19 -18.43 -18.39
CA THR A 590 -6.32 -17.68 -17.82
C THR A 590 -7.56 -18.54 -17.56
N ALA A 591 -7.79 -19.57 -18.38
CA ALA A 591 -8.85 -20.60 -18.29
C ALA A 591 -10.33 -20.11 -18.22
N GLU A 592 -11.20 -20.67 -19.09
CA GLU A 592 -12.59 -20.23 -19.35
C GLU A 592 -12.74 -18.78 -19.90
N LEU A 593 -12.51 -18.58 -21.22
CA LEU A 593 -13.29 -17.55 -21.97
C LEU A 593 -13.40 -17.76 -23.50
N CYS A 594 -12.60 -18.63 -24.11
CA CYS A 594 -12.64 -18.90 -25.56
C CYS A 594 -13.16 -20.32 -25.90
N ASP A 595 -14.37 -20.69 -25.46
CA ASP A 595 -15.34 -21.53 -26.19
C ASP A 595 -16.55 -21.93 -25.31
N LYS A 596 -17.54 -21.04 -25.16
CA LYS A 596 -18.89 -21.39 -24.69
C LYS A 596 -19.98 -20.57 -25.40
N PRO A 597 -20.79 -21.19 -26.27
CA PRO A 597 -22.05 -20.60 -26.72
C PRO A 597 -23.05 -20.49 -25.56
N HIS A 598 -23.78 -19.37 -25.53
CA HIS A 598 -24.92 -19.05 -24.67
C HIS A 598 -24.66 -18.81 -23.16
N LEU A 599 -25.11 -17.64 -22.71
CA LEU A 599 -25.20 -17.20 -21.32
C LEU A 599 -26.37 -17.86 -20.58
N GLU A 600 -26.13 -18.95 -19.86
CA GLU A 600 -27.05 -19.48 -18.84
C GLU A 600 -26.58 -19.11 -17.43
N LYS A 601 -27.05 -17.95 -16.94
CA LYS A 601 -27.31 -17.61 -15.53
C LYS A 601 -26.34 -18.18 -14.45
N ARG A 602 -25.02 -17.91 -14.53
CA ARG A 602 -24.21 -17.84 -13.28
C ARG A 602 -24.82 -16.73 -12.41
N LYS A 603 -25.42 -17.09 -11.26
CA LYS A 603 -26.04 -16.12 -10.34
C LYS A 603 -24.98 -15.15 -9.82
N ARG A 604 -25.23 -13.85 -9.92
CA ARG A 604 -24.37 -12.80 -9.33
C ARG A 604 -24.25 -13.06 -7.83
N SER A 605 -23.02 -13.05 -7.31
CA SER A 605 -22.74 -13.02 -5.87
C SER A 605 -23.22 -11.68 -5.29
N HIS A 606 -24.46 -11.66 -4.78
CA HIS A 606 -24.99 -10.48 -4.11
C HIS A 606 -24.31 -10.31 -2.74
N ASN A 607 -24.05 -9.05 -2.39
CA ASN A 607 -23.44 -8.69 -1.12
C ASN A 607 -24.33 -9.16 0.05
N PRO A 608 -23.83 -9.98 1.00
CA PRO A 608 -24.65 -10.54 2.09
C PRO A 608 -24.92 -9.48 3.16
N SER A 609 -25.83 -8.56 2.84
CA SER A 609 -26.35 -7.53 3.74
C SER A 609 -27.79 -7.25 3.35
N GLN A 610 -28.73 -7.49 4.28
CA GLN A 610 -30.19 -7.46 4.08
C GLN A 610 -30.77 -8.70 3.35
N GLU A 611 -31.15 -9.72 4.12
CA GLU A 611 -32.56 -10.14 4.20
C GLU A 611 -32.76 -11.04 5.42
N ASN A 612 -33.71 -10.70 6.30
CA ASN A 612 -34.05 -11.54 7.46
C ASN A 612 -35.47 -11.22 8.00
N GLN A 613 -36.51 -11.57 7.25
CA GLN A 613 -37.86 -11.86 7.78
C GLN A 613 -38.81 -12.39 6.70
N LYS A 614 -39.54 -13.47 7.03
CA LYS A 614 -40.60 -14.15 6.22
C LYS A 614 -40.03 -14.92 5.01
N THR A 615 -40.55 -16.10 4.61
CA THR A 615 -41.76 -16.83 5.03
C THR A 615 -41.48 -18.35 5.12
N LEU A 616 -42.35 -19.10 5.81
CA LEU A 616 -42.31 -20.57 5.95
C LEU A 616 -42.94 -21.32 4.75
N ILE A 617 -42.68 -22.65 4.69
CA ILE A 617 -43.34 -23.71 3.87
C ILE A 617 -42.90 -23.81 2.38
N GLY A 618 -42.58 -25.02 1.93
CA GLY A 618 -42.38 -25.38 0.51
C GLY A 618 -41.50 -26.63 0.30
N ASP A 619 -42.09 -27.73 -0.17
CA ASP A 619 -41.52 -29.10 -0.23
C ASP A 619 -40.20 -29.35 -1.01
N LEU A 620 -39.56 -30.47 -0.68
CA LEU A 620 -38.38 -31.05 -1.34
C LEU A 620 -38.73 -31.97 -2.52
N GLY A 621 -37.85 -32.02 -3.54
CA GLY A 621 -37.97 -32.99 -4.64
C GLY A 621 -36.68 -33.21 -5.45
N LYS A 622 -35.93 -34.28 -5.09
CA LYS A 622 -35.01 -35.14 -5.88
C LYS A 622 -34.23 -34.50 -7.06
N GLY A 623 -32.90 -34.53 -7.15
CA GLY A 623 -31.89 -35.47 -6.61
C GLY A 623 -31.39 -36.43 -7.70
N GLU A 624 -30.14 -36.89 -7.75
CA GLU A 624 -29.03 -36.81 -6.77
C GLU A 624 -27.88 -35.85 -7.27
N GLU A 625 -26.54 -36.02 -7.20
CA GLU A 625 -25.60 -37.07 -6.75
C GLU A 625 -24.45 -36.56 -5.85
N LYS A 626 -24.34 -37.19 -4.67
CA LYS A 626 -23.13 -37.81 -4.08
C LYS A 626 -21.80 -37.03 -4.00
N THR A 627 -21.64 -36.27 -2.92
CA THR A 627 -20.44 -36.38 -2.05
C THR A 627 -20.82 -37.16 -0.78
N LYS A 628 -19.89 -37.95 -0.20
CA LYS A 628 -20.17 -38.71 1.03
C LYS A 628 -20.21 -37.78 2.26
N MET A 629 -21.40 -37.42 2.72
CA MET A 629 -21.59 -36.87 4.06
C MET A 629 -21.56 -37.98 5.12
N ILE A 630 -21.27 -37.59 6.37
CA ILE A 630 -21.43 -38.42 7.57
C ILE A 630 -22.88 -38.88 7.70
N THR A 631 -23.13 -40.13 8.06
CA THR A 631 -24.51 -40.65 8.18
C THR A 631 -25.15 -40.24 9.50
N ASP A 632 -26.49 -40.20 9.56
CA ASP A 632 -27.23 -39.85 10.78
C ASP A 632 -26.84 -40.74 11.97
N ALA A 633 -26.52 -42.02 11.74
CA ALA A 633 -26.04 -42.94 12.77
C ALA A 633 -24.64 -42.57 13.31
N GLN A 634 -23.76 -42.08 12.44
CA GLN A 634 -22.44 -41.57 12.84
C GLN A 634 -22.56 -40.21 13.55
N LEU A 635 -23.45 -39.34 13.09
CA LEU A 635 -23.75 -38.05 13.73
C LEU A 635 -24.37 -38.26 15.12
N TYR A 636 -25.27 -39.23 15.28
CA TYR A 636 -25.87 -39.61 16.55
C TYR A 636 -24.84 -40.22 17.52
N SER A 637 -23.95 -41.09 17.02
CA SER A 637 -22.82 -41.60 17.80
C SER A 637 -21.89 -40.48 18.28
N LEU A 638 -21.60 -39.49 17.42
CA LEU A 638 -20.79 -38.32 17.77
C LEU A 638 -21.49 -37.43 18.82
N ALA A 639 -22.80 -37.22 18.69
CA ALA A 639 -23.58 -36.46 19.66
C ALA A 639 -23.62 -37.14 21.04
N ILE A 640 -23.76 -38.46 21.09
CA ILE A 640 -23.66 -39.25 22.33
C ILE A 640 -22.26 -39.11 22.94
N PHE A 641 -21.20 -39.28 22.15
CA PHE A 641 -19.82 -39.17 22.64
C PHE A 641 -19.53 -37.80 23.26
N LEU A 642 -19.90 -36.71 22.57
CA LEU A 642 -19.72 -35.34 23.07
C LEU A 642 -20.59 -35.05 24.31
N GLY A 643 -21.82 -35.56 24.36
CA GLY A 643 -22.68 -35.45 25.54
C GLY A 643 -22.14 -36.21 26.75
N SER A 644 -21.61 -37.42 26.56
CA SER A 644 -20.95 -38.19 27.62
C SER A 644 -19.68 -37.51 28.12
N ALA A 645 -18.86 -36.94 27.22
CA ALA A 645 -17.67 -36.18 27.60
C ALA A 645 -18.01 -34.92 28.40
N ALA A 646 -19.04 -34.16 27.99
CA ALA A 646 -19.51 -32.99 28.73
C ALA A 646 -20.02 -33.36 30.13
N MET A 647 -20.80 -34.44 30.26
CA MET A 647 -21.25 -34.94 31.57
C MET A 647 -20.08 -35.39 32.46
N LEU A 648 -19.05 -36.03 31.89
CA LEU A 648 -17.86 -36.42 32.64
C LEU A 648 -17.11 -35.19 33.18
N MET A 649 -16.99 -34.12 32.39
CA MET A 649 -16.37 -32.87 32.80
C MET A 649 -17.17 -32.13 33.88
N ILE A 650 -18.51 -32.16 33.82
CA ILE A 650 -19.39 -31.58 34.86
C ILE A 650 -19.26 -32.37 36.18
N VAL A 651 -19.24 -33.70 36.12
CA VAL A 651 -19.02 -34.55 37.30
C VAL A 651 -17.62 -34.34 37.88
N LEU A 652 -16.59 -34.18 37.04
CA LEU A 652 -15.24 -33.87 37.50
C LEU A 652 -15.16 -32.47 38.14
N TYR A 653 -15.82 -31.46 37.56
CA TYR A 653 -15.90 -30.11 38.13
C TYR A 653 -16.52 -30.14 39.53
N HIS A 654 -17.73 -30.70 39.68
CA HIS A 654 -18.38 -30.79 41.00
C HIS A 654 -17.63 -31.71 41.97
N PHE A 655 -16.92 -32.75 41.49
CA PHE A 655 -16.06 -33.56 42.35
C PHE A 655 -14.87 -32.76 42.90
N LEU A 656 -14.25 -31.89 42.10
CA LEU A 656 -13.18 -31.02 42.56
C LEU A 656 -13.72 -29.93 43.51
N GLU A 657 -14.88 -29.34 43.17
CA GLU A 657 -15.56 -28.31 43.97
C GLU A 657 -15.98 -28.82 45.36
N VAL A 658 -16.57 -30.03 45.45
CA VAL A 658 -17.02 -30.63 46.72
C VAL A 658 -15.87 -31.15 47.59
N ASN A 659 -14.70 -31.44 47.00
CA ASN A 659 -13.50 -31.83 47.76
C ASN A 659 -12.56 -30.65 48.06
N ALA A 660 -12.95 -29.40 47.73
CA ALA A 660 -12.17 -28.19 47.96
C ALA A 660 -12.50 -27.51 49.30
N GLU A 661 -12.45 -28.23 50.42
CA GLU A 661 -12.46 -27.64 51.77
C GLU A 661 -11.08 -27.75 52.42
N GLY A 662 -10.46 -26.60 52.75
CA GLY A 662 -9.31 -26.63 53.67
C GLY A 662 -8.22 -25.57 53.59
N ASP A 663 -8.48 -24.30 53.24
CA ASP A 663 -7.47 -23.24 53.53
C ASP A 663 -8.02 -21.83 53.85
N ASP A 664 -9.23 -21.74 54.42
CA ASP A 664 -9.75 -20.48 55.01
C ASP A 664 -9.52 -20.46 56.53
N LYS A 665 -8.26 -20.23 56.92
CA LYS A 665 -7.84 -20.05 58.33
C LYS A 665 -6.91 -18.86 58.56
N LEU A 666 -7.18 -17.74 57.91
CA LEU A 666 -6.59 -16.43 58.21
C LEU A 666 -7.63 -15.31 58.01
N ASN A 667 -7.44 -14.17 58.68
CA ASN A 667 -8.22 -12.93 58.52
C ASN A 667 -9.69 -12.95 58.98
N GLY A 668 -10.04 -13.79 59.95
CA GLY A 668 -11.26 -13.62 60.75
C GLY A 668 -11.13 -12.52 61.82
N GLU A 669 -11.10 -11.24 61.44
CA GLU A 669 -11.16 -10.12 62.41
C GLU A 669 -12.04 -8.94 61.96
N LEU A 670 -12.93 -8.52 62.88
CA LEU A 670 -13.55 -7.20 62.99
C LEU A 670 -14.43 -6.66 61.84
N ARG A 671 -15.73 -7.02 61.87
CA ARG A 671 -16.85 -6.06 61.74
C ARG A 671 -18.20 -6.68 62.14
N ASP A 672 -18.62 -6.45 63.39
CA ASP A 672 -19.81 -5.63 63.68
C ASP A 672 -20.04 -5.46 65.18
N GLU A 673 -20.21 -4.21 65.64
CA GLU A 673 -21.03 -3.92 66.82
C GLU A 673 -21.49 -2.44 66.86
N LYS A 674 -22.74 -2.18 66.44
CA LYS A 674 -23.77 -1.50 67.26
C LYS A 674 -25.08 -1.24 66.51
N ALA A 675 -26.19 -1.65 67.12
CA ALA A 675 -27.54 -1.32 66.70
C ALA A 675 -27.98 0.07 67.23
N GLY A 676 -28.95 0.72 66.56
CA GLY A 676 -29.28 2.14 66.87
C GLY A 676 -30.59 2.72 66.33
N VAL A 677 -31.70 1.94 66.32
CA VAL A 677 -33.12 2.38 66.36
C VAL A 677 -33.55 3.67 65.62
N GLY A 678 -34.49 3.55 64.66
CA GLY A 678 -35.39 4.67 64.32
C GLY A 678 -36.03 4.60 62.93
N ALA A 679 -37.37 4.63 62.86
CA ALA A 679 -38.12 4.73 61.60
C ALA A 679 -39.22 5.80 61.70
N VAL A 680 -39.49 6.53 60.62
CA VAL A 680 -40.80 7.13 60.24
C VAL A 680 -40.72 7.78 58.84
N LYS A 681 -41.87 8.17 58.27
CA LYS A 681 -42.11 8.53 56.86
C LYS A 681 -41.61 9.94 56.40
N PRO A 682 -41.48 10.16 55.07
CA PRO A 682 -41.41 11.47 54.39
C PRO A 682 -42.77 12.24 54.48
N PRO A 683 -42.94 13.53 54.04
CA PRO A 683 -42.26 14.15 52.88
C PRO A 683 -42.05 15.69 52.88
N ALA A 684 -41.73 16.21 51.68
CA ALA A 684 -41.93 17.58 51.16
C ALA A 684 -40.82 18.63 51.43
N ALA A 685 -40.84 19.66 50.59
CA ALA A 685 -39.83 20.73 50.46
C ALA A 685 -40.42 22.11 50.78
N VAL A 686 -39.56 23.13 50.94
CA VAL A 686 -39.67 24.51 50.40
C VAL A 686 -38.60 25.42 51.02
N GLY A 687 -37.88 26.20 50.19
CA GLY A 687 -37.14 27.41 50.58
C GLY A 687 -35.94 27.26 51.54
N GLU A 688 -35.22 28.33 51.91
CA GLU A 688 -34.84 29.53 51.14
C GLU A 688 -33.64 30.23 51.84
N GLU A 689 -32.95 31.13 51.13
CA GLU A 689 -32.01 32.18 51.58
C GLU A 689 -30.79 31.90 52.52
N ALA A 690 -29.66 32.47 52.07
CA ALA A 690 -28.65 33.24 52.81
C ALA A 690 -27.88 32.64 54.02
N ARG A 691 -26.59 32.33 53.79
CA ARG A 691 -25.53 33.37 53.94
C ARG A 691 -24.27 33.06 53.13
#